data_AF-A0A2Z3YNC0-F1
#
_entry.id   AF-A0A2Z3YNC0-F1
#
_cell.length_a   1.000
_cell.length_b   1.000
_cell.length_c   1.000
_cell.angle_alpha   90.00
_cell.angle_beta   90.00
_cell.angle_gamma   90.00
#
_symmetry.space_group_name_H-M   'P 1'
#
loop_
_entity.id
_entity.type
_entity.pdbx_description
1 polymer ?
#
loop_
_entity_poly.entity_id
_entity_poly.type
_entity_poly.pdbx_seq_one_letter_code
_entity_poly.pdbx_strand_id
1 'polypeptide(L)'
;MSAMRAPGTEATGTAGQSFVKSQFESLGWGPVPNPEHDVGTDIWIAARDSRRFDVRALVGAQVKSGPSYFNDPETEDNTVTGWWYRDDKDHFEYWTEHKVPHLLILHDDVEKVSYWTHVTADKVVSTGKGAKILVPIDSIIGDDSADDLLAIATSSPNIKEWEGSAWKLGHSVPESSQIRYALITPRLIAPHGNSSVQELSAAQAIALLVQLRLREIQMHQKKGSLIDPVSAAESTDINWRLYAGLYQWIVSGKSESLLTLDSRHEPDYIRAAIAVCAASALFDNGEPREGLAIVESLLAEDVVNPVDDGWLRAHRMRCLMEIGRLREAHDESAYVHSLRSVAPDDPTARAFAGVGSLVVLNTGEFFDQSAIAEAVQNGDNLASWWRSQTFVAALEKQTNESFKSWGNDTSVTIGADDVVGNRLLSTMLIAGFMADNYAWKSSANLLYTHRLMLSGTDADIATDCLIRLTRIGADKEIKLAVRRLLAFGPVAAVSRASNDVNLSALSRSSLKSTLVLLRISADVLSESLCDTYIRWALDELTGRSAVSHSLEPRFLVSMQIIETLASVVRGCSEDARESVRRHILELSPVEDQTIAHEYASVIKSIDSDLWSTVEIAKLAEREGDNFELHEAIEQLVATRDPEFRKSLVSRITAGEFAALVGYGDLKDLPLEAASGMIDSLAERVTNQTAEARRGAYTIGTQDPINALVLLNALFPSQAQWEPFVEALREEQSSGDDLTEGLRTLAFHADSIPADVRSSICNSLKRLSSVTPEGGFGGWTGMRSDTRGAAALATSALFPGEFSDTDLAQLVQGSASQRAAAVQIIGTQEETNHLALLSMLANDDDVNVRRTAAHFLARWVLRGVGSNGSVEVLKHLIENSGVRIATAASDALTDLDDRHNIAALIDILRDSPSSYVRKRIIEAEQA
;
A
#
# COMPACT_ATOMS: atom_id res chain seq x y z
N MET A 1 52.90 45.12 -38.63
CA MET A 1 51.81 44.96 -37.64
C MET A 1 50.59 45.66 -38.22
N SER A 2 49.55 44.91 -38.57
CA SER A 2 48.29 45.51 -39.04
C SER A 2 47.53 45.99 -37.80
N ALA A 3 47.24 47.28 -37.72
CA ALA A 3 46.45 47.84 -36.63
C ALA A 3 45.00 47.37 -36.76
N MET A 4 44.51 46.61 -35.79
CA MET A 4 43.11 46.23 -35.71
C MET A 4 42.29 47.44 -35.24
N ARG A 5 41.22 47.76 -35.97
CA ARG A 5 40.27 48.81 -35.64
C ARG A 5 39.25 48.25 -34.65
N ALA A 6 39.17 48.83 -33.45
CA ALA A 6 38.15 48.46 -32.48
C ALA A 6 36.74 48.78 -33.01
N PRO A 7 35.70 47.98 -32.68
CA PRO A 7 34.32 48.25 -33.05
C PRO A 7 33.83 49.59 -32.46
N GLY A 8 33.10 50.40 -33.23
CA GLY A 8 32.63 51.71 -32.79
C GLY A 8 31.57 51.70 -31.69
N THR A 9 30.96 50.54 -31.41
CA THR A 9 29.88 50.35 -30.43
C THR A 9 30.39 49.98 -29.03
N GLU A 10 31.61 49.45 -28.92
CA GLU A 10 32.21 49.02 -27.64
C GLU A 10 32.51 50.23 -26.75
N ALA A 11 32.96 51.34 -27.34
CA ALA A 11 33.27 52.57 -26.62
C ALA A 11 32.05 53.25 -25.98
N THR A 12 30.87 53.16 -26.60
CA THR A 12 29.64 53.84 -26.14
C THR A 12 29.02 53.15 -24.92
N GLY A 13 28.95 51.81 -24.92
CA GLY A 13 28.40 51.04 -23.79
C GLY A 13 29.25 51.19 -22.52
N THR A 14 30.57 51.02 -22.62
CA THR A 14 31.49 51.15 -21.48
C THR A 14 31.56 52.60 -20.96
N ALA A 15 31.43 53.60 -21.83
CA ALA A 15 31.40 55.00 -21.42
C ALA A 15 30.15 55.34 -20.59
N GLY A 16 28.97 54.89 -21.00
CA GLY A 16 27.75 55.11 -20.24
C GLY A 16 27.73 54.35 -18.91
N GLN A 17 28.24 53.11 -18.86
CA GLN A 17 28.45 52.39 -17.59
C GLN A 17 29.37 53.18 -16.63
N SER A 18 30.47 53.74 -17.16
CA SER A 18 31.39 54.57 -16.36
C SER A 18 30.73 55.84 -15.83
N PHE A 19 29.82 56.43 -16.62
CA PHE A 19 29.07 57.62 -16.22
C PHE A 19 28.04 57.31 -15.13
N VAL A 20 27.24 56.26 -15.30
CA VAL A 20 26.28 55.81 -14.29
C VAL A 20 26.98 55.45 -12.98
N LYS A 21 28.13 54.77 -13.06
CA LYS A 21 29.00 54.54 -11.90
C LYS A 21 29.36 55.86 -11.18
N SER A 22 29.82 56.87 -11.92
CA SER A 22 30.15 58.18 -11.36
C SER A 22 28.95 58.87 -10.69
N GLN A 23 27.73 58.67 -11.21
CA GLN A 23 26.52 59.22 -10.60
C GLN A 23 26.22 58.57 -9.25
N PHE A 24 26.30 57.24 -9.14
CA PHE A 24 26.17 56.56 -7.85
C PHE A 24 27.31 56.90 -6.87
N GLU A 25 28.54 57.09 -7.34
CA GLU A 25 29.63 57.60 -6.50
C GLU A 25 29.34 59.01 -5.97
N SER A 26 28.68 59.85 -6.79
CA SER A 26 28.30 61.21 -6.41
C SER A 26 27.20 61.23 -5.33
N LEU A 27 26.27 60.26 -5.39
CA LEU A 27 25.30 59.97 -4.30
C LEU A 27 25.99 59.43 -3.03
N GLY A 28 27.29 59.20 -3.08
CA GLY A 28 28.07 58.65 -1.97
C GLY A 28 27.94 57.14 -1.82
N TRP A 29 27.33 56.44 -2.78
CA TRP A 29 27.14 54.98 -2.81
C TRP A 29 28.39 54.25 -3.33
N GLY A 30 28.42 52.92 -3.23
CA GLY A 30 29.58 52.10 -3.62
C GLY A 30 29.34 51.22 -4.86
N PRO A 31 29.41 51.76 -6.09
CA PRO A 31 29.27 50.98 -7.32
C PRO A 31 30.55 50.19 -7.68
N VAL A 32 30.37 48.94 -8.08
CA VAL A 32 31.39 47.96 -8.45
C VAL A 32 31.05 47.40 -9.84
N PRO A 33 31.86 47.70 -10.88
CA PRO A 33 31.66 47.12 -12.21
C PRO A 33 31.75 45.59 -12.20
N ASN A 34 30.99 44.92 -13.07
CA ASN A 34 30.99 43.46 -13.22
C ASN A 34 31.43 43.00 -14.64
N PRO A 35 32.67 43.29 -15.09
CA PRO A 35 33.07 43.07 -16.48
C PRO A 35 33.51 41.62 -16.82
N GLU A 36 33.75 40.76 -15.82
CA GLU A 36 34.39 39.45 -16.04
C GLU A 36 33.40 38.29 -16.19
N HIS A 37 32.24 38.40 -15.53
CA HIS A 37 31.22 37.35 -15.46
C HIS A 37 29.81 37.97 -15.59
N ASP A 38 29.61 38.71 -16.68
CA ASP A 38 28.34 39.38 -16.97
C ASP A 38 27.32 38.41 -17.58
N VAL A 39 26.18 38.24 -16.89
CA VAL A 39 25.01 37.48 -17.32
C VAL A 39 23.76 38.38 -17.38
N GLY A 40 23.97 39.69 -17.58
CA GLY A 40 22.91 40.72 -17.60
C GLY A 40 22.94 41.67 -16.39
N THR A 41 24.09 41.86 -15.74
CA THR A 41 24.28 42.87 -14.67
C THR A 41 25.62 43.56 -14.86
N ASP A 42 25.58 44.82 -15.32
CA ASP A 42 26.79 45.61 -15.61
C ASP A 42 27.47 46.15 -14.35
N ILE A 43 26.69 46.56 -13.35
CA ILE A 43 27.17 47.24 -12.13
C ILE A 43 26.45 46.70 -10.89
N TRP A 44 27.21 46.32 -9.86
CA TRP A 44 26.70 46.06 -8.52
C TRP A 44 26.86 47.29 -7.63
N ILE A 45 25.81 47.73 -6.96
CA ILE A 45 25.83 49.00 -6.23
C ILE A 45 25.53 48.75 -4.75
N ALA A 46 26.55 48.94 -3.89
CA ALA A 46 26.39 48.90 -2.44
C ALA A 46 25.70 50.18 -1.95
N ALA A 47 24.46 50.04 -1.48
CA ALA A 47 23.65 51.16 -1.06
C ALA A 47 24.14 51.72 0.28
N ARG A 48 23.98 53.04 0.44
CA ARG A 48 24.33 53.75 1.67
C ARG A 48 23.23 54.72 2.05
N ASP A 49 23.07 54.97 3.35
CA ASP A 49 22.13 55.98 3.82
C ASP A 49 22.60 57.41 3.50
N SER A 50 21.78 58.41 3.78
CA SER A 50 22.12 59.83 3.59
C SER A 50 23.35 60.29 4.39
N ARG A 51 23.79 59.50 5.39
CA ARG A 51 24.99 59.72 6.20
C ARG A 51 26.20 58.91 5.68
N ARG A 52 26.05 58.23 4.54
CA ARG A 52 27.05 57.38 3.87
C ARG A 52 27.41 56.11 4.64
N PHE A 53 26.62 55.69 5.62
CA PHE A 53 26.78 54.39 6.24
C PHE A 53 26.29 53.31 5.27
N ASP A 54 27.10 52.26 5.14
CA ASP A 54 26.71 51.04 4.43
C ASP A 54 25.51 50.40 5.13
N VAL A 55 24.40 50.25 4.40
CA VAL A 55 23.15 49.68 4.93
C VAL A 55 23.08 48.16 4.72
N ARG A 56 24.17 47.53 4.26
CA ARG A 56 24.30 46.10 3.95
C ARG A 56 23.32 45.62 2.89
N ALA A 57 23.00 46.50 1.95
CA ALA A 57 22.07 46.26 0.87
C ALA A 57 22.75 46.48 -0.48
N LEU A 58 22.34 45.70 -1.48
CA LEU A 58 22.91 45.70 -2.82
C LEU A 58 21.80 45.92 -3.84
N VAL A 59 22.10 46.59 -4.94
CA VAL A 59 21.23 46.67 -6.13
C VAL A 59 22.06 46.39 -7.37
N GLY A 60 21.55 45.54 -8.26
CA GLY A 60 22.13 45.29 -9.58
C GLY A 60 21.64 46.33 -10.58
N ALA A 61 22.45 46.70 -11.56
CA ALA A 61 22.05 47.61 -12.62
C ALA A 61 22.53 47.14 -13.99
N GLN A 62 21.61 47.11 -14.95
CA GLN A 62 21.90 46.99 -16.38
C GLN A 62 21.84 48.38 -17.02
N VAL A 63 22.92 48.81 -17.66
CA VAL A 63 23.06 50.11 -18.30
C VAL A 63 23.03 49.96 -19.80
N LYS A 64 22.08 50.62 -20.45
CA LYS A 64 21.95 50.68 -21.91
C LYS A 64 22.20 52.12 -22.36
N SER A 65 23.21 52.31 -23.20
CA SER A 65 23.70 53.65 -23.58
C SER A 65 23.65 53.83 -25.10
N GLY A 66 23.12 54.96 -25.53
CA GLY A 66 23.08 55.36 -26.93
C GLY A 66 21.67 55.77 -27.43
N PRO A 67 21.59 56.55 -28.51
CA PRO A 67 20.36 57.20 -28.95
C PRO A 67 19.27 56.21 -29.39
N SER A 68 19.63 54.98 -29.75
CA SER A 68 18.66 53.95 -30.18
C SER A 68 17.66 53.57 -29.09
N TYR A 69 18.03 53.68 -27.81
CA TYR A 69 17.15 53.34 -26.69
C TYR A 69 16.06 54.38 -26.43
N PHE A 70 16.14 55.55 -27.08
CA PHE A 70 15.19 56.65 -26.94
C PHE A 70 14.23 56.77 -28.16
N ASN A 71 14.27 55.80 -29.08
CA ASN A 71 13.48 55.80 -30.33
C ASN A 71 12.04 55.29 -30.18
N ASP A 72 11.65 54.71 -29.04
CA ASP A 72 10.30 54.16 -28.78
C ASP A 72 9.66 54.88 -27.57
N PRO A 73 9.28 56.17 -27.69
CA PRO A 73 8.70 56.95 -26.60
C PRO A 73 7.24 56.59 -26.35
N GLU A 74 6.86 56.55 -25.07
CA GLU A 74 5.45 56.59 -24.65
C GLU A 74 5.02 58.04 -24.49
N THR A 75 3.79 58.38 -24.93
CA THR A 75 3.28 59.76 -24.85
C THR A 75 1.88 59.80 -24.26
N GLU A 76 1.66 60.69 -23.29
CA GLU A 76 0.34 61.10 -22.81
C GLU A 76 0.12 62.58 -23.14
N ASP A 77 -1.04 62.93 -23.69
CA ASP A 77 -1.38 64.32 -24.09
C ASP A 77 -0.30 65.03 -24.94
N ASN A 78 0.30 64.31 -25.90
CA ASN A 78 1.43 64.75 -26.75
C ASN A 78 2.73 65.10 -25.99
N THR A 79 2.87 64.69 -24.74
CA THR A 79 4.09 64.84 -23.94
C THR A 79 4.73 63.46 -23.72
N VAL A 80 6.04 63.35 -23.90
CA VAL A 80 6.77 62.09 -23.67
C VAL A 80 6.81 61.81 -22.16
N THR A 81 6.34 60.63 -21.76
CA THR A 81 6.29 60.18 -20.35
C THR A 81 7.35 59.13 -20.04
N GLY A 82 7.99 58.55 -21.05
CA GLY A 82 9.10 57.61 -20.90
C GLY A 82 9.46 56.92 -22.20
N TRP A 83 10.31 55.88 -22.11
CA TRP A 83 10.74 55.08 -23.25
C TRP A 83 10.59 53.59 -22.99
N TRP A 84 10.12 52.84 -23.98
CA TRP A 84 10.00 51.39 -23.89
C TRP A 84 11.33 50.71 -24.16
N TYR A 85 11.81 49.94 -23.19
CA TYR A 85 12.90 48.98 -23.40
C TYR A 85 12.33 47.60 -23.71
N ARG A 86 12.96 46.86 -24.63
CA ARG A 86 12.54 45.55 -25.10
C ARG A 86 13.70 44.58 -25.09
N ASP A 87 13.45 43.36 -24.60
CA ASP A 87 14.43 42.29 -24.55
C ASP A 87 13.73 40.91 -24.64
N ASP A 88 14.50 39.83 -24.66
CA ASP A 88 13.97 38.49 -24.53
C ASP A 88 13.33 38.25 -23.14
N LYS A 89 12.55 37.17 -23.02
CA LYS A 89 11.86 36.84 -21.76
C LYS A 89 12.86 36.44 -20.66
N ASP A 90 13.93 35.75 -21.03
CA ASP A 90 14.90 35.15 -20.09
C ASP A 90 15.67 36.23 -19.32
N HIS A 91 16.04 37.35 -19.94
CA HIS A 91 16.65 38.49 -19.26
C HIS A 91 15.71 39.14 -18.23
N PHE A 92 14.42 39.28 -18.56
CA PHE A 92 13.45 39.82 -17.59
C PHE A 92 13.15 38.83 -16.46
N GLU A 93 13.09 37.52 -16.73
CA GLU A 93 12.95 36.48 -15.71
C GLU A 93 14.18 36.51 -14.78
N TYR A 94 15.39 36.58 -15.34
CA TYR A 94 16.63 36.74 -14.56
C TYR A 94 16.58 37.93 -13.59
N TRP A 95 16.20 39.13 -14.05
CA TRP A 95 16.14 40.31 -13.19
C TRP A 95 15.01 40.26 -12.16
N THR A 96 13.83 39.77 -12.54
CA THR A 96 12.67 39.74 -11.64
C THR A 96 12.74 38.64 -10.58
N GLU A 97 13.48 37.56 -10.84
CA GLU A 97 13.69 36.46 -9.90
C GLU A 97 14.99 36.57 -9.10
N HIS A 98 15.83 37.57 -9.38
CA HIS A 98 17.09 37.75 -8.68
C HIS A 98 16.88 38.13 -7.19
N LYS A 99 17.69 37.56 -6.29
CA LYS A 99 17.63 37.85 -4.83
C LYS A 99 18.03 39.28 -4.46
N VAL A 100 18.65 39.97 -5.40
CA VAL A 100 19.10 41.36 -5.30
C VAL A 100 18.24 42.14 -6.30
N PRO A 101 17.62 43.26 -5.91
CA PRO A 101 16.79 44.06 -6.81
C PRO A 101 17.62 44.59 -8.00
N HIS A 102 16.98 44.72 -9.17
CA HIS A 102 17.62 45.16 -10.41
C HIS A 102 17.03 46.45 -10.97
N LEU A 103 17.91 47.35 -11.38
CA LEU A 103 17.58 48.57 -12.12
C LEU A 103 17.91 48.40 -13.60
N LEU A 104 16.99 48.81 -14.46
CA LEU A 104 17.30 49.07 -15.86
C LEU A 104 17.53 50.57 -16.04
N ILE A 105 18.69 50.94 -16.59
CA ILE A 105 19.13 52.33 -16.73
C ILE A 105 19.38 52.64 -18.20
N LEU A 106 18.71 53.67 -18.71
CA LEU A 106 18.96 54.23 -20.05
C LEU A 106 19.80 55.51 -19.91
N HIS A 107 21.01 55.51 -20.48
CA HIS A 107 21.89 56.67 -20.45
C HIS A 107 21.84 57.45 -21.78
N ASP A 108 21.46 58.73 -21.70
CA ASP A 108 21.54 59.68 -22.81
C ASP A 108 22.93 60.34 -22.84
N ASP A 109 23.72 59.96 -23.84
CA ASP A 109 25.07 60.48 -24.02
C ASP A 109 25.14 61.95 -24.47
N VAL A 110 24.05 62.52 -24.97
CA VAL A 110 23.98 63.92 -25.43
C VAL A 110 23.61 64.82 -24.27
N GLU A 111 22.50 64.53 -23.60
CA GLU A 111 22.00 65.34 -22.47
C GLU A 111 22.70 65.01 -21.14
N LYS A 112 23.46 63.91 -21.10
CA LYS A 112 24.17 63.42 -19.90
C LYS A 112 23.24 63.12 -18.72
N VAL A 113 22.06 62.59 -19.04
CA VAL A 113 21.03 62.18 -18.08
C VAL A 113 20.90 60.66 -18.10
N SER A 114 20.67 60.06 -16.92
CA SER A 114 20.45 58.62 -16.77
C SER A 114 19.08 58.39 -16.16
N TYR A 115 18.20 57.79 -16.95
CA TYR A 115 16.84 57.43 -16.56
C TYR A 115 16.81 55.99 -16.07
N TRP A 116 16.02 55.70 -15.04
CA TRP A 116 15.99 54.38 -14.42
C TRP A 116 14.58 53.87 -14.17
N THR A 117 14.44 52.56 -14.11
CA THR A 117 13.24 51.89 -13.58
C THR A 117 13.63 50.67 -12.76
N HIS A 118 12.93 50.43 -11.66
CA HIS A 118 13.02 49.17 -10.92
C HIS A 118 12.33 48.07 -11.71
N VAL A 119 13.06 46.99 -12.03
CA VAL A 119 12.53 45.87 -12.80
C VAL A 119 11.71 44.97 -11.86
N THR A 120 10.39 45.13 -11.91
CA THR A 120 9.44 44.32 -11.13
C THR A 120 8.42 43.65 -12.05
N ALA A 121 7.93 42.47 -11.65
CA ALA A 121 7.03 41.66 -12.48
C ALA A 121 5.75 42.40 -12.90
N ASP A 122 5.23 43.32 -12.09
CA ASP A 122 4.05 44.15 -12.39
C ASP A 122 4.30 45.24 -13.46
N LYS A 123 5.57 45.64 -13.67
CA LYS A 123 5.97 46.63 -14.67
C LYS A 123 6.40 46.00 -16.00
N VAL A 124 6.67 44.70 -16.01
CA VAL A 124 7.07 43.95 -17.21
C VAL A 124 5.84 43.52 -18.00
N VAL A 125 5.81 43.86 -19.28
CA VAL A 125 4.70 43.56 -20.21
C VAL A 125 5.16 42.56 -21.27
N SER A 126 4.52 41.40 -21.33
CA SER A 126 4.79 40.41 -22.39
C SER A 126 4.38 40.93 -23.76
N THR A 127 5.21 40.66 -24.77
CA THR A 127 4.95 41.00 -26.19
C THR A 127 4.69 39.75 -27.05
N GLY A 128 4.54 38.58 -26.41
CA GLY A 128 4.45 37.28 -27.09
C GLY A 128 5.82 36.69 -27.45
N LYS A 129 6.72 37.47 -28.07
CA LYS A 129 8.07 37.03 -28.47
C LYS A 129 9.19 37.40 -27.49
N GLY A 130 8.94 38.38 -26.63
CA GLY A 130 9.86 38.88 -25.61
C GLY A 130 9.06 39.67 -24.58
N ALA A 131 9.73 40.52 -23.82
CA ALA A 131 9.08 41.41 -22.85
C ALA A 131 9.51 42.87 -23.05
N LYS A 132 8.72 43.79 -22.52
CA LYS A 132 9.02 45.22 -22.52
C LYS A 132 8.77 45.84 -21.15
N ILE A 133 9.51 46.87 -20.81
CA ILE A 133 9.33 47.68 -19.59
C ILE A 133 9.44 49.16 -19.94
N LEU A 134 8.63 49.99 -19.27
CA LEU A 134 8.69 51.44 -19.45
C LEU A 134 9.74 52.02 -18.50
N VAL A 135 10.64 52.84 -19.05
CA VAL A 135 11.60 53.65 -18.29
C VAL A 135 11.06 55.08 -18.23
N PRO A 136 10.56 55.56 -17.08
CA PRO A 136 9.90 56.86 -16.97
C PRO A 136 10.89 58.02 -17.14
N ILE A 137 10.43 59.11 -17.77
CA ILE A 137 11.26 60.31 -17.97
C ILE A 137 11.58 61.05 -16.66
N ASP A 138 10.70 60.95 -15.66
CA ASP A 138 10.87 61.63 -14.36
C ASP A 138 11.79 60.86 -13.39
N SER A 139 12.13 59.60 -13.71
CA SER A 139 12.98 58.76 -12.85
C SER A 139 14.46 58.94 -13.21
N ILE A 140 15.07 60.01 -12.71
CA ILE A 140 16.46 60.38 -13.00
C ILE A 140 17.37 60.00 -11.82
N ILE A 141 18.57 59.47 -12.09
CA ILE A 141 19.57 59.21 -11.05
C ILE A 141 20.14 60.52 -10.53
N GLY A 142 19.89 60.85 -9.26
CA GLY A 142 20.31 62.10 -8.62
C GLY A 142 19.87 62.18 -7.15
N ASP A 143 20.21 63.28 -6.48
CA ASP A 143 19.91 63.45 -5.05
C ASP A 143 18.41 63.32 -4.75
N ASP A 144 17.54 63.79 -5.66
CA ASP A 144 16.08 63.74 -5.53
C ASP A 144 15.51 62.30 -5.57
N SER A 145 16.23 61.34 -6.15
CA SER A 145 15.82 59.93 -6.21
C SER A 145 16.55 59.02 -5.23
N ALA A 146 17.41 59.58 -4.36
CA ALA A 146 18.25 58.81 -3.43
C ALA A 146 17.42 57.97 -2.44
N ASP A 147 16.31 58.51 -1.93
CA ASP A 147 15.42 57.81 -0.99
C ASP A 147 14.67 56.67 -1.68
N ASP A 148 14.19 56.88 -2.92
CA ASP A 148 13.51 55.84 -3.72
C ASP A 148 14.48 54.71 -4.09
N LEU A 149 15.69 55.05 -4.52
CA LEU A 149 16.76 54.09 -4.80
C LEU A 149 17.14 53.32 -3.53
N LEU A 150 17.22 53.98 -2.36
CA LEU A 150 17.53 53.33 -1.09
C LEU A 150 16.40 52.38 -0.67
N ALA A 151 15.14 52.78 -0.85
CA ALA A 151 13.98 51.93 -0.61
C ALA A 151 13.99 50.69 -1.52
N ILE A 152 14.41 50.83 -2.78
CA ILE A 152 14.61 49.70 -3.71
C ILE A 152 15.72 48.79 -3.19
N ALA A 153 16.91 49.33 -2.91
CA ALA A 153 18.04 48.53 -2.46
C ALA A 153 17.76 47.79 -1.14
N THR A 154 17.03 48.43 -0.22
CA THR A 154 16.66 47.86 1.09
C THR A 154 15.34 47.10 1.08
N SER A 155 14.66 47.04 -0.07
CA SER A 155 13.49 46.17 -0.21
C SER A 155 13.94 44.74 0.07
N SER A 156 13.27 44.10 1.04
CA SER A 156 13.48 42.67 1.24
C SER A 156 13.04 41.98 -0.05
N PRO A 157 13.75 40.95 -0.54
CA PRO A 157 13.18 40.10 -1.58
C PRO A 157 11.80 39.68 -1.07
N ASN A 158 10.75 39.99 -1.83
CA ASN A 158 9.39 39.66 -1.43
C ASN A 158 9.37 38.16 -1.16
N ILE A 159 9.32 37.77 0.11
CA ILE A 159 9.05 36.39 0.49
C ILE A 159 7.68 36.11 -0.11
N LYS A 160 7.61 35.22 -1.09
CA LYS A 160 6.34 34.89 -1.75
C LYS A 160 5.45 34.22 -0.69
N GLU A 161 4.52 34.98 -0.13
CA GLU A 161 3.49 34.46 0.76
C GLU A 161 2.47 33.68 -0.08
N TRP A 162 2.24 32.42 0.28
CA TRP A 162 1.36 31.52 -0.46
C TRP A 162 -0.02 31.35 0.23
N GLU A 163 -0.21 31.98 1.38
CA GLU A 163 -1.47 32.09 2.09
C GLU A 163 -2.55 32.76 1.21
N GLY A 164 -3.80 32.32 1.33
CA GLY A 164 -4.91 32.86 0.51
C GLY A 164 -4.95 32.43 -0.96
N SER A 165 -3.92 31.70 -1.44
CA SER A 165 -3.81 31.20 -2.84
C SER A 165 -4.96 30.32 -3.34
N ALA A 166 -5.89 29.88 -2.48
CA ALA A 166 -7.10 29.17 -2.91
C ALA A 166 -8.03 30.03 -3.78
N TRP A 167 -8.06 31.35 -3.56
CA TRP A 167 -9.03 32.23 -4.22
C TRP A 167 -8.39 33.09 -5.32
N LYS A 168 -7.26 33.74 -5.01
CA LYS A 168 -6.43 34.48 -5.97
C LYS A 168 -4.97 34.24 -5.60
N LEU A 169 -4.15 33.98 -6.62
CA LEU A 169 -2.70 33.97 -6.44
C LEU A 169 -2.24 35.39 -6.12
N GLY A 170 -1.48 35.55 -5.04
CA GLY A 170 -0.84 36.83 -4.71
C GLY A 170 0.29 37.21 -5.68
N HIS A 171 0.78 36.25 -6.47
CA HIS A 171 1.90 36.38 -7.40
C HIS A 171 1.68 35.56 -8.67
N SER A 172 2.22 35.99 -9.82
CA SER A 172 2.24 35.18 -11.04
C SER A 172 3.19 33.99 -10.91
N VAL A 173 2.80 32.83 -11.48
CA VAL A 173 3.69 31.67 -11.61
C VAL A 173 4.41 31.76 -12.96
N PRO A 174 5.76 31.68 -12.99
CA PRO A 174 6.53 31.71 -14.24
C PRO A 174 6.09 30.61 -15.21
N GLU A 175 6.08 30.93 -16.51
CA GLU A 175 5.66 30.01 -17.59
C GLU A 175 6.44 28.68 -17.53
N SER A 176 7.75 28.78 -17.30
CA SER A 176 8.71 27.68 -17.11
C SER A 176 8.31 26.71 -15.99
N SER A 177 7.55 27.16 -14.99
CA SER A 177 7.19 26.38 -13.79
C SER A 177 5.72 25.96 -13.73
N GLN A 178 4.88 26.42 -14.66
CA GLN A 178 3.42 26.22 -14.59
C GLN A 178 3.01 24.74 -14.63
N ILE A 179 3.64 23.92 -15.46
CA ILE A 179 3.29 22.48 -15.56
C ILE A 179 3.75 21.73 -14.31
N ARG A 180 4.98 21.98 -13.81
CA ARG A 180 5.46 21.41 -12.54
C ARG A 180 4.52 21.75 -11.38
N TYR A 181 4.09 23.01 -11.31
CA TYR A 181 3.14 23.46 -10.28
C TYR A 181 1.75 22.85 -10.50
N ALA A 182 1.30 22.64 -11.73
CA ALA A 182 0.03 21.99 -12.02
C ALA A 182 0.00 20.52 -11.56
N LEU A 183 1.16 19.85 -11.50
CA LEU A 183 1.28 18.46 -11.10
C LEU A 183 1.49 18.30 -9.58
N ILE A 184 2.28 19.18 -8.95
CA ILE A 184 2.72 19.05 -7.55
C ILE A 184 1.95 19.97 -6.60
N THR A 185 1.71 21.20 -7.00
CA THR A 185 0.96 22.20 -6.22
C THR A 185 -0.24 22.70 -7.01
N PRO A 186 -1.15 21.81 -7.48
CA PRO A 186 -2.18 22.17 -8.45
C PRO A 186 -3.10 23.29 -7.98
N ARG A 187 -3.19 23.52 -6.66
CA ARG A 187 -3.92 24.64 -6.05
C ARG A 187 -3.45 26.00 -6.57
N LEU A 188 -2.18 26.12 -6.93
CA LEU A 188 -1.58 27.36 -7.44
C LEU A 188 -1.86 27.60 -8.93
N ILE A 189 -2.45 26.63 -9.64
CA ILE A 189 -2.69 26.74 -11.08
C ILE A 189 -4.19 26.60 -11.38
N ALA A 190 -4.87 25.64 -10.75
CA ALA A 190 -6.28 25.37 -10.99
C ALA A 190 -7.14 26.58 -10.62
N PRO A 191 -8.05 27.03 -11.49
CA PRO A 191 -8.96 28.11 -11.15
C PRO A 191 -9.90 27.71 -10.02
N HIS A 192 -10.30 28.68 -9.19
CA HIS A 192 -11.31 28.45 -8.17
C HIS A 192 -12.68 28.17 -8.81
N GLY A 193 -13.45 27.21 -8.29
CA GLY A 193 -14.72 26.79 -8.92
C GLY A 193 -15.80 27.88 -9.02
N ASN A 194 -15.67 28.94 -8.22
CA ASN A 194 -16.55 30.12 -8.27
C ASN A 194 -15.97 31.30 -9.08
N SER A 195 -14.83 31.12 -9.75
CA SER A 195 -14.22 32.16 -10.59
C SER A 195 -14.78 32.09 -12.02
N SER A 196 -14.96 33.25 -12.67
CA SER A 196 -15.38 33.31 -14.07
C SER A 196 -14.15 33.21 -14.98
N VAL A 197 -13.94 32.05 -15.61
CA VAL A 197 -12.87 31.84 -16.60
C VAL A 197 -13.49 31.62 -17.98
N GLN A 198 -13.03 32.38 -18.98
CA GLN A 198 -13.53 32.30 -20.35
C GLN A 198 -12.94 31.11 -21.12
N GLU A 199 -11.61 30.94 -21.06
CA GLU A 199 -10.89 29.81 -21.66
C GLU A 199 -9.82 29.32 -20.68
N LEU A 200 -9.70 28.00 -20.54
CA LEU A 200 -8.67 27.37 -19.73
C LEU A 200 -7.40 27.14 -20.53
N SER A 201 -6.25 27.42 -19.92
CA SER A 201 -4.95 26.96 -20.42
C SER A 201 -4.75 25.46 -20.18
N ALA A 202 -3.81 24.84 -20.90
CA ALA A 202 -3.45 23.44 -20.70
C ALA A 202 -2.95 23.17 -19.26
N ALA A 203 -2.16 24.08 -18.67
CA ALA A 203 -1.70 23.96 -17.28
C ALA A 203 -2.87 23.96 -16.28
N GLN A 204 -3.88 24.81 -16.49
CA GLN A 204 -5.10 24.82 -15.68
C GLN A 204 -5.93 23.54 -15.84
N ALA A 205 -6.04 23.02 -17.06
CA ALA A 205 -6.73 21.76 -17.33
C ALA A 205 -6.03 20.57 -16.64
N ILE A 206 -4.70 20.51 -16.70
CA ILE A 206 -3.88 19.52 -15.99
C ILE A 206 -4.08 19.65 -14.48
N ALA A 207 -4.02 20.85 -13.92
CA ALA A 207 -4.20 21.05 -12.48
C ALA A 207 -5.59 20.63 -11.99
N LEU A 208 -6.66 20.90 -12.75
CA LEU A 208 -8.01 20.41 -12.46
C LEU A 208 -8.08 18.88 -12.52
N LEU A 209 -7.41 18.27 -13.51
CA LEU A 209 -7.38 16.82 -13.69
C LEU A 209 -6.64 16.15 -12.53
N VAL A 210 -5.47 16.64 -12.13
CA VAL A 210 -4.68 16.13 -10.98
C VAL A 210 -5.46 16.28 -9.66
N GLN A 211 -6.28 17.33 -9.53
CA GLN A 211 -7.20 17.49 -8.40
C GLN A 211 -8.45 16.59 -8.45
N LEU A 212 -8.60 15.79 -9.51
CA LEU A 212 -9.79 15.01 -9.83
C LEU A 212 -11.09 15.83 -9.75
N ARG A 213 -11.04 17.10 -10.20
CA ARG A 213 -12.21 17.98 -10.31
C ARG A 213 -12.98 17.68 -11.61
N LEU A 214 -13.31 16.40 -11.82
CA LEU A 214 -13.86 15.89 -13.09
C LEU A 214 -15.18 16.54 -13.49
N ARG A 215 -16.06 16.86 -12.53
CA ARG A 215 -17.28 17.64 -12.80
C ARG A 215 -17.01 19.00 -13.40
N GLU A 216 -16.00 19.69 -12.88
CA GLU A 216 -15.67 21.03 -13.35
C GLU A 216 -15.07 20.96 -14.76
N ILE A 217 -14.23 19.97 -15.03
CA ILE A 217 -13.75 19.66 -16.39
C ILE A 217 -14.93 19.43 -17.33
N GLN A 218 -15.89 18.58 -16.96
CA GLN A 218 -17.10 18.33 -17.77
C GLN A 218 -17.94 19.60 -17.97
N MET A 219 -18.05 20.45 -16.96
CA MET A 219 -18.77 21.73 -17.06
C MET A 219 -18.06 22.69 -18.02
N HIS A 220 -16.73 22.80 -17.95
CA HIS A 220 -15.95 23.66 -18.82
C HIS A 220 -15.97 23.18 -20.29
N GLN A 221 -15.96 21.86 -20.51
CA GLN A 221 -16.15 21.25 -21.84
C GLN A 221 -17.53 21.57 -22.42
N LYS A 222 -18.59 21.40 -21.63
CA LYS A 222 -19.97 21.74 -22.06
C LYS A 222 -20.14 23.22 -22.41
N LYS A 223 -19.39 24.11 -21.75
CA LYS A 223 -19.37 25.55 -22.03
C LYS A 223 -18.48 25.95 -23.21
N GLY A 224 -17.69 25.02 -23.76
CA GLY A 224 -16.69 25.30 -24.80
C GLY A 224 -15.43 26.02 -24.30
N SER A 225 -15.29 26.22 -22.99
CA SER A 225 -14.13 26.89 -22.36
C SER A 225 -12.92 25.97 -22.14
N LEU A 226 -13.06 24.68 -22.46
CA LEU A 226 -12.01 23.68 -22.37
C LEU A 226 -12.13 22.72 -23.56
N ILE A 227 -11.04 22.53 -24.28
CA ILE A 227 -10.93 21.54 -25.34
C ILE A 227 -11.14 20.13 -24.77
N ASP A 228 -11.88 19.29 -25.49
CA ASP A 228 -12.09 17.90 -25.08
C ASP A 228 -10.81 17.07 -25.25
N PRO A 229 -10.63 15.95 -24.50
CA PRO A 229 -9.38 15.21 -24.51
C PRO A 229 -9.02 14.59 -25.87
N VAL A 230 -10.02 14.29 -26.72
CA VAL A 230 -9.78 13.72 -28.06
C VAL A 230 -9.19 14.80 -28.96
N SER A 231 -9.84 15.96 -29.03
CA SER A 231 -9.31 17.10 -29.80
C SER A 231 -7.96 17.59 -29.26
N ALA A 232 -7.75 17.53 -27.95
CA ALA A 232 -6.48 17.90 -27.32
C ALA A 232 -5.33 16.98 -27.73
N ALA A 233 -5.59 15.69 -27.98
CA ALA A 233 -4.59 14.73 -28.45
C ALA A 233 -4.07 15.04 -29.88
N GLU A 234 -4.87 15.73 -30.69
CA GLU A 234 -4.53 16.14 -32.05
C GLU A 234 -3.96 17.57 -32.13
N SER A 235 -3.84 18.25 -30.99
CA SER A 235 -3.36 19.63 -30.92
C SER A 235 -1.90 19.77 -31.38
N THR A 236 -1.58 20.90 -32.03
CA THR A 236 -0.20 21.27 -32.33
C THR A 236 0.59 21.69 -31.09
N ASP A 237 -0.10 22.11 -30.03
CA ASP A 237 0.51 22.46 -28.74
C ASP A 237 0.70 21.19 -27.90
N ILE A 238 1.95 20.90 -27.54
CA ILE A 238 2.31 19.71 -26.77
C ILE A 238 1.70 19.69 -25.37
N ASN A 239 1.40 20.84 -24.76
CA ASN A 239 0.79 20.88 -23.43
C ASN A 239 -0.64 20.32 -23.45
N TRP A 240 -1.38 20.56 -24.54
CA TRP A 240 -2.70 19.95 -24.75
C TRP A 240 -2.61 18.46 -25.01
N ARG A 241 -1.59 18.00 -25.75
CA ARG A 241 -1.33 16.56 -25.94
C ARG A 241 -0.94 15.87 -24.63
N LEU A 242 -0.15 16.54 -23.78
CA LEU A 242 0.16 16.08 -22.41
C LEU A 242 -1.11 15.97 -21.56
N TYR A 243 -1.99 16.99 -21.59
CA TYR A 243 -3.29 16.92 -20.92
C TYR A 243 -4.12 15.71 -21.39
N ALA A 244 -4.17 15.45 -22.69
CA ALA A 244 -4.89 14.30 -23.24
C ALA A 244 -4.31 12.96 -22.78
N GLY A 245 -2.98 12.81 -22.81
CA GLY A 245 -2.28 11.61 -22.32
C GLY A 245 -2.50 11.37 -20.83
N LEU A 246 -2.41 12.43 -20.00
CA LEU A 246 -2.72 12.36 -18.57
C LEU A 246 -4.20 12.00 -18.33
N TYR A 247 -5.12 12.58 -19.11
CA TYR A 247 -6.55 12.27 -18.99
C TYR A 247 -6.82 10.79 -19.27
N GLN A 248 -6.22 10.25 -20.33
CA GLN A 248 -6.37 8.84 -20.69
C GLN A 248 -5.78 7.91 -19.61
N TRP A 249 -4.62 8.26 -19.05
CA TRP A 249 -4.00 7.48 -17.98
C TRP A 249 -4.81 7.53 -16.68
N ILE A 250 -5.17 8.72 -16.21
CA ILE A 250 -5.85 8.92 -14.92
C ILE A 250 -7.28 8.40 -14.94
N VAL A 251 -8.02 8.61 -16.05
CA VAL A 251 -9.45 8.28 -16.14
C VAL A 251 -9.67 6.87 -16.68
N SER A 252 -8.83 6.40 -17.60
CA SER A 252 -9.01 5.10 -18.28
C SER A 252 -7.92 4.07 -17.97
N GLY A 253 -6.89 4.41 -17.19
CA GLY A 253 -5.78 3.52 -16.83
C GLY A 253 -4.79 3.25 -17.96
N LYS A 254 -4.88 3.96 -19.09
CA LYS A 254 -4.08 3.72 -20.31
C LYS A 254 -3.01 4.79 -20.50
N SER A 255 -1.74 4.43 -20.42
CA SER A 255 -0.60 5.36 -20.44
C SER A 255 0.14 5.43 -21.78
N GLU A 256 -0.25 4.67 -22.80
CA GLU A 256 0.52 4.54 -24.07
C GLU A 256 0.69 5.89 -24.78
N SER A 257 -0.36 6.72 -24.81
CA SER A 257 -0.28 8.05 -25.41
C SER A 257 0.67 8.98 -24.66
N LEU A 258 0.85 8.79 -23.34
CA LEU A 258 1.79 9.56 -22.53
C LEU A 258 3.24 9.12 -22.80
N LEU A 259 3.47 7.81 -22.92
CA LEU A 259 4.79 7.21 -23.15
C LEU A 259 5.34 7.49 -24.56
N THR A 260 4.49 7.85 -25.51
CA THR A 260 4.84 8.06 -26.93
C THR A 260 4.92 9.54 -27.33
N LEU A 261 4.76 10.48 -26.38
CA LEU A 261 4.89 11.92 -26.66
C LEU A 261 6.33 12.29 -27.03
N ASP A 262 6.54 12.75 -28.27
CA ASP A 262 7.83 13.29 -28.72
C ASP A 262 8.00 14.74 -28.25
N SER A 263 8.93 14.96 -27.32
CA SER A 263 9.25 16.26 -26.73
C SER A 263 10.66 16.75 -27.09
N ARG A 264 11.40 16.08 -27.98
CA ARG A 264 12.83 16.37 -28.24
C ARG A 264 13.15 17.79 -28.70
N HIS A 265 12.17 18.49 -29.27
CA HIS A 265 12.33 19.86 -29.77
C HIS A 265 11.59 20.90 -28.91
N GLU A 266 11.07 20.49 -27.77
CA GLU A 266 10.33 21.36 -26.85
C GLU A 266 11.27 21.96 -25.79
N PRO A 267 10.87 23.06 -25.13
CA PRO A 267 11.62 23.62 -24.01
C PRO A 267 11.91 22.59 -22.91
N ASP A 268 13.07 22.70 -22.27
CA ASP A 268 13.58 21.69 -21.32
C ASP A 268 12.66 21.45 -20.12
N TYR A 269 11.95 22.48 -19.66
CA TYR A 269 10.95 22.33 -18.57
C TYR A 269 9.73 21.49 -19.00
N ILE A 270 9.33 21.53 -20.28
CA ILE A 270 8.27 20.67 -20.83
C ILE A 270 8.79 19.24 -20.98
N ARG A 271 10.03 19.08 -21.44
CA ARG A 271 10.70 17.77 -21.55
C ARG A 271 10.77 17.08 -20.19
N ALA A 272 11.15 17.81 -19.14
CA ALA A 272 11.18 17.33 -17.76
C ALA A 272 9.78 16.91 -17.29
N ALA A 273 8.75 17.73 -17.52
CA ALA A 273 7.38 17.39 -17.13
C ALA A 273 6.85 16.13 -17.82
N ILE A 274 7.10 15.97 -19.13
CA ILE A 274 6.69 14.76 -19.88
C ILE A 274 7.44 13.53 -19.38
N ALA A 275 8.76 13.63 -19.18
CA ALA A 275 9.57 12.55 -18.64
C ALA A 275 9.08 12.10 -17.25
N VAL A 276 8.78 13.04 -16.35
CA VAL A 276 8.23 12.73 -15.03
C VAL A 276 6.84 12.10 -15.11
N CYS A 277 5.96 12.61 -15.97
CA CYS A 277 4.62 12.02 -16.13
C CYS A 277 4.74 10.57 -16.65
N ALA A 278 5.58 10.32 -17.65
CA ALA A 278 5.85 8.99 -18.18
C ALA A 278 6.44 8.06 -17.12
N ALA A 279 7.48 8.51 -16.41
CA ALA A 279 8.12 7.75 -15.34
C ALA A 279 7.15 7.42 -14.19
N SER A 280 6.26 8.35 -13.82
CA SER A 280 5.22 8.14 -12.81
C SER A 280 4.21 7.08 -13.26
N ALA A 281 3.79 7.10 -14.53
CA ALA A 281 2.87 6.10 -15.08
C ALA A 281 3.50 4.69 -15.13
N LEU A 282 4.76 4.59 -15.57
CA LEU A 282 5.52 3.33 -15.55
C LEU A 282 5.71 2.83 -14.12
N PHE A 283 6.05 3.71 -13.18
CA PHE A 283 6.20 3.36 -11.77
C PHE A 283 4.89 2.79 -11.19
N ASP A 284 3.76 3.46 -11.43
CA ASP A 284 2.43 2.99 -10.99
C ASP A 284 2.03 1.65 -11.65
N ASN A 285 2.54 1.39 -12.86
CA ASN A 285 2.37 0.12 -13.58
C ASN A 285 3.32 -0.99 -13.10
N GLY A 286 4.25 -0.69 -12.18
CA GLY A 286 5.23 -1.68 -11.68
C GLY A 286 6.46 -1.83 -12.56
N GLU A 287 6.79 -0.82 -13.36
CA GLU A 287 7.90 -0.81 -14.32
C GLU A 287 8.98 0.25 -13.93
N PRO A 288 9.55 0.20 -12.71
CA PRO A 288 10.48 1.23 -12.25
C PRO A 288 11.78 1.30 -13.06
N ARG A 289 12.18 0.20 -13.73
CA ARG A 289 13.36 0.18 -14.61
C ARG A 289 13.15 1.01 -15.87
N GLU A 290 11.97 0.96 -16.46
CA GLU A 290 11.64 1.74 -17.65
C GLU A 290 11.50 3.22 -17.29
N GLY A 291 10.83 3.52 -16.17
CA GLY A 291 10.77 4.88 -15.63
C GLY A 291 12.15 5.46 -15.33
N LEU A 292 13.05 4.65 -14.75
CA LEU A 292 14.45 5.04 -14.51
C LEU A 292 15.16 5.40 -15.81
N ALA A 293 15.03 4.58 -16.86
CA ALA A 293 15.70 4.82 -18.13
C ALA A 293 15.26 6.14 -18.80
N ILE A 294 13.96 6.48 -18.73
CA ILE A 294 13.44 7.75 -19.25
C ILE A 294 14.10 8.95 -18.54
N VAL A 295 14.14 8.90 -17.21
CA VAL A 295 14.69 9.99 -16.39
C VAL A 295 16.21 10.11 -16.56
N GLU A 296 16.93 8.98 -16.55
CA GLU A 296 18.39 8.97 -16.75
C GLU A 296 18.80 9.49 -18.12
N SER A 297 18.01 9.21 -19.17
CA SER A 297 18.29 9.73 -20.51
C SER A 297 18.28 11.26 -20.56
N LEU A 298 17.34 11.92 -19.87
CA LEU A 298 17.25 13.38 -19.86
C LEU A 298 18.29 14.00 -18.91
N LEU A 299 18.52 13.39 -17.75
CA LEU A 299 19.57 13.83 -16.81
C LEU A 299 20.97 13.81 -17.44
N ALA A 300 21.23 12.86 -18.35
CA ALA A 300 22.52 12.75 -19.03
C ALA A 300 22.81 13.91 -20.00
N GLU A 301 21.79 14.66 -20.42
CA GLU A 301 21.97 15.83 -21.30
C GLU A 301 22.42 17.08 -20.54
N ASP A 302 22.13 17.18 -19.23
CA ASP A 302 22.52 18.29 -18.34
C ASP A 302 22.04 19.68 -18.84
N VAL A 303 20.78 19.75 -19.30
CA VAL A 303 20.18 20.96 -19.93
C VAL A 303 19.07 21.61 -19.11
N VAL A 304 18.49 20.90 -18.14
CA VAL A 304 17.34 21.39 -17.35
C VAL A 304 17.80 22.32 -16.22
N ASN A 305 16.92 23.24 -15.80
CA ASN A 305 17.22 24.12 -14.66
C ASN A 305 17.35 23.32 -13.34
N PRO A 306 18.00 23.87 -12.30
CA PRO A 306 18.29 23.13 -11.07
C PRO A 306 17.08 22.51 -10.36
N VAL A 307 15.91 23.15 -10.41
CA VAL A 307 14.70 22.63 -9.75
C VAL A 307 14.13 21.45 -10.54
N ASP A 308 14.11 21.51 -11.87
CA ASP A 308 13.68 20.41 -12.73
C ASP A 308 14.68 19.24 -12.76
N ASP A 309 15.99 19.51 -12.71
CA ASP A 309 17.02 18.49 -12.49
C ASP A 309 16.79 17.79 -11.14
N GLY A 310 16.52 18.57 -10.10
CA GLY A 310 16.12 18.07 -8.79
C GLY A 310 14.86 17.20 -8.81
N TRP A 311 13.88 17.58 -9.61
CA TRP A 311 12.64 16.84 -9.81
C TRP A 311 12.87 15.49 -10.49
N LEU A 312 13.66 15.47 -11.57
CA LEU A 312 14.07 14.26 -12.26
C LEU A 312 14.88 13.34 -11.32
N ARG A 313 15.85 13.88 -10.58
CA ARG A 313 16.61 13.10 -9.57
C ARG A 313 15.72 12.53 -8.47
N ALA A 314 14.68 13.23 -8.03
CA ALA A 314 13.71 12.69 -7.08
C ALA A 314 13.03 11.42 -7.63
N HIS A 315 12.63 11.42 -8.90
CA HIS A 315 12.10 10.22 -9.57
C HIS A 315 13.16 9.14 -9.80
N ARG A 316 14.40 9.52 -10.14
CA ARG A 316 15.53 8.59 -10.24
C ARG A 316 15.74 7.85 -8.91
N MET A 317 15.86 8.58 -7.79
CA MET A 317 15.98 8.00 -6.45
C MET A 317 14.82 7.04 -6.15
N ARG A 318 13.58 7.45 -6.44
CA ARG A 318 12.38 6.61 -6.23
C ARG A 318 12.45 5.30 -7.01
N CYS A 319 12.84 5.33 -8.28
CA CYS A 319 13.00 4.11 -9.09
C CYS A 319 14.17 3.24 -8.62
N LEU A 320 15.33 3.84 -8.30
CA LEU A 320 16.51 3.15 -7.77
C LEU A 320 16.19 2.36 -6.49
N MET A 321 15.42 2.95 -5.58
CA MET A 321 14.98 2.29 -4.35
C MET A 321 14.13 1.04 -4.64
N GLU A 322 13.22 1.10 -5.60
CA GLU A 322 12.37 -0.06 -5.95
C GLU A 322 13.14 -1.20 -6.60
N ILE A 323 14.25 -0.91 -7.28
CA ILE A 323 15.11 -1.92 -7.91
C ILE A 323 16.32 -2.32 -7.04
N GLY A 324 16.37 -1.85 -5.79
CA GLY A 324 17.39 -2.23 -4.81
C GLY A 324 18.73 -1.49 -4.87
N ARG A 325 18.87 -0.46 -5.72
CA ARG A 325 20.10 0.37 -5.81
C ARG A 325 20.10 1.48 -4.75
N LEU A 326 20.02 1.10 -3.47
CA LEU A 326 19.79 2.03 -2.35
C LEU A 326 20.91 3.06 -2.17
N ARG A 327 22.16 2.63 -2.34
CA ARG A 327 23.32 3.51 -2.19
C ARG A 327 23.32 4.65 -3.20
N GLU A 328 22.98 4.35 -4.46
CA GLU A 328 22.89 5.38 -5.49
C GLU A 328 21.74 6.36 -5.21
N ALA A 329 20.60 5.86 -4.72
CA ALA A 329 19.51 6.72 -4.29
C ALA A 329 19.93 7.61 -3.10
N HIS A 330 20.69 7.07 -2.16
CA HIS A 330 21.22 7.83 -1.02
C HIS A 330 22.20 8.92 -1.48
N ASP A 331 23.14 8.62 -2.38
CA ASP A 331 24.17 9.57 -2.82
C ASP A 331 23.58 10.79 -3.54
N GLU A 332 22.43 10.64 -4.24
CA GLU A 332 21.73 11.76 -4.88
C GLU A 332 20.94 12.66 -3.92
N SER A 333 20.60 12.15 -2.74
CA SER A 333 19.73 12.86 -1.79
C SER A 333 20.29 14.22 -1.38
N ALA A 334 21.63 14.36 -1.30
CA ALA A 334 22.31 15.59 -0.92
C ALA A 334 22.02 16.74 -1.91
N TYR A 335 22.01 16.44 -3.21
CA TYR A 335 21.70 17.45 -4.22
C TYR A 335 20.24 17.90 -4.10
N VAL A 336 19.30 16.94 -4.07
CA VAL A 336 17.86 17.24 -4.00
C VAL A 336 17.52 17.99 -2.71
N HIS A 337 18.18 17.63 -1.61
CA HIS A 337 18.08 18.32 -0.34
C HIS A 337 18.55 19.78 -0.40
N SER A 338 19.61 20.07 -1.18
CA SER A 338 20.16 21.43 -1.30
C SER A 338 19.22 22.44 -1.95
N LEU A 339 18.21 21.98 -2.71
CA LEU A 339 17.27 22.81 -3.45
C LEU A 339 16.49 23.79 -2.56
N ARG A 340 16.28 23.46 -1.28
CA ARG A 340 15.67 24.37 -0.29
C ARG A 340 16.42 25.70 -0.14
N SER A 341 17.72 25.71 -0.46
CA SER A 341 18.58 26.90 -0.42
C SER A 341 18.69 27.57 -1.79
N VAL A 342 18.61 26.78 -2.86
CA VAL A 342 18.68 27.23 -4.26
C VAL A 342 17.43 28.04 -4.61
N ALA A 343 16.24 27.47 -4.40
CA ALA A 343 14.94 28.07 -4.71
C ALA A 343 14.05 28.10 -3.45
N PRO A 344 14.36 28.93 -2.45
CA PRO A 344 13.68 28.91 -1.15
C PRO A 344 12.20 29.28 -1.21
N ASP A 345 11.78 30.03 -2.24
CA ASP A 345 10.41 30.51 -2.45
C ASP A 345 9.58 29.59 -3.37
N ASP A 346 10.20 28.57 -3.96
CA ASP A 346 9.50 27.56 -4.78
C ASP A 346 8.97 26.42 -3.86
N PRO A 347 7.64 26.27 -3.71
CA PRO A 347 7.06 25.23 -2.88
C PRO A 347 7.36 23.80 -3.39
N THR A 348 7.61 23.61 -4.68
CA THR A 348 7.99 22.32 -5.27
C THR A 348 9.44 21.96 -4.93
N ALA A 349 10.36 22.94 -4.97
CA ALA A 349 11.75 22.73 -4.53
C ALA A 349 11.86 22.32 -3.05
N ARG A 350 11.05 22.95 -2.18
CA ARG A 350 10.91 22.56 -0.77
C ARG A 350 10.39 21.13 -0.62
N ALA A 351 9.41 20.76 -1.45
CA ALA A 351 8.84 19.43 -1.45
C ALA A 351 9.89 18.36 -1.81
N PHE A 352 10.69 18.60 -2.85
CA PHE A 352 11.78 17.71 -3.23
C PHE A 352 12.84 17.57 -2.14
N ALA A 353 13.22 18.66 -1.47
CA ALA A 353 14.16 18.59 -0.35
C ALA A 353 13.63 17.72 0.81
N GLY A 354 12.31 17.75 1.04
CA GLY A 354 11.62 16.81 1.94
C GLY A 354 11.77 15.36 1.50
N VAL A 355 11.56 15.08 0.21
CA VAL A 355 11.75 13.73 -0.38
C VAL A 355 13.20 13.25 -0.20
N GLY A 356 14.20 14.09 -0.50
CA GLY A 356 15.61 13.74 -0.28
C GLY A 356 15.90 13.34 1.16
N SER A 357 15.33 14.07 2.13
CA SER A 357 15.49 13.77 3.57
C SER A 357 14.83 12.44 3.97
N LEU A 358 13.68 12.12 3.37
CA LEU A 358 13.02 10.81 3.55
C LEU A 358 13.82 9.66 2.94
N VAL A 359 14.51 9.88 1.81
CA VAL A 359 15.38 8.86 1.22
C VAL A 359 16.53 8.54 2.18
N VAL A 360 17.24 9.54 2.70
CA VAL A 360 18.32 9.35 3.70
C VAL A 360 17.85 8.50 4.88
N LEU A 361 16.69 8.84 5.46
CA LEU A 361 16.12 8.09 6.57
C LEU A 361 15.80 6.62 6.21
N ASN A 362 15.39 6.35 4.96
CA ASN A 362 14.95 5.04 4.51
C ASN A 362 16.05 4.18 3.88
N THR A 363 17.19 4.76 3.52
CA THR A 363 18.35 4.03 2.99
C THR A 363 19.50 3.95 3.99
N GLY A 364 19.46 4.70 5.10
CA GLY A 364 20.43 4.61 6.18
C GLY A 364 20.49 3.23 6.86
N GLU A 365 21.71 2.82 7.25
CA GLU A 365 21.99 1.51 7.86
C GLU A 365 21.59 1.43 9.34
N PHE A 366 21.45 2.57 10.04
CA PHE A 366 21.18 2.63 11.48
C PHE A 366 20.10 3.65 11.82
N PHE A 367 19.46 3.47 12.98
CA PHE A 367 18.53 4.45 13.54
C PHE A 367 19.29 5.74 13.88
N ASP A 368 19.07 6.79 13.09
CA ASP A 368 19.64 8.11 13.31
C ASP A 368 18.56 9.14 13.67
N GLN A 369 18.66 9.67 14.89
CA GLN A 369 17.74 10.67 15.40
C GLN A 369 17.87 12.01 14.64
N SER A 370 19.06 12.37 14.14
CA SER A 370 19.21 13.57 13.30
C SER A 370 18.50 13.42 11.97
N ALA A 371 18.66 12.28 11.29
CA ALA A 371 17.94 11.99 10.04
C ALA A 371 16.42 12.02 10.23
N ILE A 372 15.90 11.53 11.37
CA ILE A 372 14.47 11.62 11.69
C ILE A 372 14.04 13.09 11.85
N ALA A 373 14.76 13.87 12.66
CA ALA A 373 14.43 15.27 12.90
C ALA A 373 14.45 16.08 11.59
N GLU A 374 15.44 15.83 10.74
CA GLU A 374 15.58 16.47 9.44
C GLU A 374 14.48 16.06 8.45
N ALA A 375 14.14 14.78 8.39
CA ALA A 375 13.01 14.30 7.59
C ALA A 375 11.68 14.93 8.03
N VAL A 376 11.45 15.09 9.34
CA VAL A 376 10.26 15.74 9.88
C VAL A 376 10.24 17.24 9.51
N GLN A 377 11.35 17.95 9.75
CA GLN A 377 11.42 19.40 9.47
C GLN A 377 11.27 19.71 7.98
N ASN A 378 11.90 18.93 7.09
CA ASN A 378 11.79 19.17 5.66
C ASN A 378 10.50 18.61 5.05
N GLY A 379 9.90 17.60 5.68
CA GLY A 379 8.56 17.10 5.33
C GLY A 379 7.45 18.11 5.66
N ASP A 380 7.71 19.05 6.57
CA ASP A 380 6.82 20.14 6.96
C ASP A 380 6.87 21.31 5.95
N ASN A 381 6.19 21.14 4.82
CA ASN A 381 6.20 22.10 3.73
C ASN A 381 4.80 22.31 3.09
N LEU A 382 4.65 23.38 2.33
CA LEU A 382 3.38 23.81 1.73
C LEU A 382 2.75 22.74 0.83
N ALA A 383 3.54 22.06 -0.02
CA ALA A 383 3.05 21.01 -0.89
C ALA A 383 2.47 19.83 -0.08
N SER A 384 3.19 19.39 0.97
CA SER A 384 2.71 18.39 1.93
C SER A 384 1.42 18.83 2.64
N TRP A 385 1.33 20.08 3.10
CA TRP A 385 0.14 20.60 3.78
C TRP A 385 -1.09 20.65 2.87
N TRP A 386 -0.95 21.17 1.65
CA TRP A 386 -2.07 21.25 0.69
C TRP A 386 -2.52 19.87 0.23
N ARG A 387 -1.58 18.93 0.05
CA ARG A 387 -1.91 17.52 -0.20
C ARG A 387 -2.69 16.92 0.97
N SER A 388 -2.26 17.15 2.21
CA SER A 388 -2.95 16.69 3.42
C SER A 388 -4.37 17.26 3.56
N GLN A 389 -4.63 18.49 3.12
CA GLN A 389 -6.00 19.04 3.08
C GLN A 389 -6.91 18.22 2.15
N THR A 390 -6.41 17.82 0.99
CA THR A 390 -7.14 16.98 0.04
C THR A 390 -7.43 15.59 0.62
N PHE A 391 -6.45 15.02 1.31
CA PHE A 391 -6.57 13.73 2.01
C PHE A 391 -7.60 13.77 3.15
N VAL A 392 -7.54 14.80 4.01
CA VAL A 392 -8.48 14.97 5.12
C VAL A 392 -9.92 15.14 4.61
N ALA A 393 -10.12 15.85 3.51
CA ALA A 393 -11.44 15.97 2.88
C ALA A 393 -12.00 14.61 2.42
N ALA A 394 -11.15 13.66 2.00
CA ALA A 394 -11.57 12.30 1.69
C ALA A 394 -12.05 11.56 2.94
N LEU A 395 -11.31 11.66 4.05
CA LEU A 395 -11.67 11.03 5.32
C LEU A 395 -12.95 11.59 5.93
N GLU A 396 -13.14 12.91 5.86
CA GLU A 396 -14.38 13.56 6.29
C GLU A 396 -15.57 13.04 5.49
N LYS A 397 -15.42 12.93 4.16
CA LYS A 397 -16.46 12.40 3.28
C LYS A 397 -16.76 10.93 3.56
N GLN A 398 -15.74 10.08 3.74
CA GLN A 398 -15.90 8.67 4.09
C GLN A 398 -16.60 8.50 5.44
N THR A 399 -16.27 9.32 6.43
CA THR A 399 -16.89 9.29 7.77
C THR A 399 -18.37 9.66 7.66
N ASN A 400 -18.71 10.70 6.89
CA ASN A 400 -20.08 11.11 6.64
C ASN A 400 -20.89 10.03 5.91
N GLU A 401 -20.31 9.37 4.91
CA GLU A 401 -20.98 8.27 4.18
C GLU A 401 -21.17 7.03 5.06
N SER A 402 -20.16 6.68 5.86
CA SER A 402 -20.25 5.58 6.83
C SER A 402 -21.32 5.85 7.88
N PHE A 403 -21.40 7.09 8.41
CA PHE A 403 -22.44 7.49 9.36
C PHE A 403 -23.84 7.43 8.75
N LYS A 404 -24.00 7.88 7.50
CA LYS A 404 -25.27 7.77 6.76
C LYS A 404 -25.70 6.32 6.57
N SER A 405 -24.77 5.46 6.16
CA SER A 405 -25.04 4.02 6.03
C SER A 405 -25.44 3.39 7.36
N TRP A 406 -24.69 3.67 8.44
CA TRP A 406 -25.02 3.21 9.79
C TRP A 406 -26.39 3.71 10.27
N GLY A 407 -26.74 4.96 9.95
CA GLY A 407 -28.03 5.56 10.26
C GLY A 407 -29.19 5.11 9.36
N ASN A 408 -28.95 4.21 8.39
CA ASN A 408 -29.91 3.78 7.37
C ASN A 408 -30.52 4.97 6.57
N ASP A 409 -29.72 6.01 6.27
CA ASP A 409 -30.14 7.13 5.43
C ASP A 409 -30.48 6.62 4.02
N THR A 410 -31.73 6.84 3.59
CA THR A 410 -32.25 6.42 2.28
C THR A 410 -32.23 7.55 1.24
N SER A 411 -31.64 8.71 1.57
CA SER A 411 -31.53 9.82 0.63
C SER A 411 -30.61 9.48 -0.55
N VAL A 412 -31.12 9.67 -1.77
CA VAL A 412 -30.38 9.41 -3.01
C VAL A 412 -29.90 10.74 -3.60
N THR A 413 -28.59 10.84 -3.84
CA THR A 413 -28.00 11.95 -4.58
C THR A 413 -27.79 11.54 -6.04
N ILE A 414 -28.56 12.13 -6.96
CA ILE A 414 -28.46 11.82 -8.39
C ILE A 414 -27.18 12.44 -8.96
N GLY A 415 -26.41 11.63 -9.69
CA GLY A 415 -25.15 12.05 -10.30
C GLY A 415 -24.07 12.35 -9.27
N ALA A 416 -24.00 11.60 -8.17
CA ALA A 416 -22.91 11.65 -7.19
C ALA A 416 -21.62 11.04 -7.77
N ASP A 417 -20.47 11.67 -7.49
CA ASP A 417 -19.15 11.15 -7.85
C ASP A 417 -18.63 10.36 -6.66
N ASP A 418 -17.70 9.43 -6.92
CA ASP A 418 -16.84 8.87 -5.88
C ASP A 418 -15.88 9.94 -5.36
N VAL A 419 -16.38 10.86 -4.54
CA VAL A 419 -15.61 11.98 -3.99
C VAL A 419 -14.46 11.46 -3.14
N VAL A 420 -14.67 10.38 -2.38
CA VAL A 420 -13.62 9.75 -1.55
C VAL A 420 -12.50 9.24 -2.46
N GLY A 421 -12.81 8.37 -3.43
CA GLY A 421 -11.82 7.83 -4.35
C GLY A 421 -11.14 8.90 -5.21
N ASN A 422 -11.88 9.91 -5.69
CA ASN A 422 -11.29 11.03 -6.45
C ASN A 422 -10.27 11.81 -5.62
N ARG A 423 -10.56 12.08 -4.35
CA ARG A 423 -9.64 12.81 -3.46
C ARG A 423 -8.43 11.95 -3.06
N LEU A 424 -8.61 10.66 -2.82
CA LEU A 424 -7.51 9.73 -2.55
C LEU A 424 -6.60 9.56 -3.77
N LEU A 425 -7.17 9.42 -4.98
CA LEU A 425 -6.41 9.37 -6.23
C LEU A 425 -5.68 10.69 -6.49
N SER A 426 -6.31 11.84 -6.25
CA SER A 426 -5.63 13.14 -6.34
C SER A 426 -4.43 13.23 -5.40
N THR A 427 -4.61 12.80 -4.14
CA THR A 427 -3.53 12.78 -3.14
C THR A 427 -2.39 11.85 -3.58
N MET A 428 -2.73 10.67 -4.09
CA MET A 428 -1.79 9.70 -4.65
C MET A 428 -1.01 10.28 -5.84
N LEU A 429 -1.69 10.92 -6.80
CA LEU A 429 -1.06 11.52 -7.98
C LEU A 429 -0.10 12.64 -7.59
N ILE A 430 -0.51 13.55 -6.71
CA ILE A 430 0.35 14.65 -6.25
C ILE A 430 1.61 14.10 -5.57
N ALA A 431 1.46 13.13 -4.67
CA ALA A 431 2.61 12.47 -4.04
C ALA A 431 3.49 11.73 -5.07
N GLY A 432 2.86 11.09 -6.07
CA GLY A 432 3.52 10.42 -7.17
C GLY A 432 4.37 11.36 -8.01
N PHE A 433 3.82 12.49 -8.46
CA PHE A 433 4.57 13.51 -9.20
C PHE A 433 5.67 14.16 -8.37
N MET A 434 5.51 14.26 -7.05
CA MET A 434 6.58 14.68 -6.13
C MET A 434 7.70 13.65 -5.95
N ALA A 435 7.49 12.40 -6.36
CA ALA A 435 8.29 11.24 -5.98
C ALA A 435 8.30 10.93 -4.46
N ASP A 436 7.30 11.40 -3.71
CA ASP A 436 7.09 11.05 -2.30
C ASP A 436 6.48 9.64 -2.20
N ASN A 437 7.35 8.62 -2.25
CA ASN A 437 6.94 7.22 -2.29
C ASN A 437 6.13 6.80 -1.05
N TYR A 438 6.39 7.39 0.12
CA TYR A 438 5.68 7.06 1.36
C TYR A 438 4.24 7.57 1.33
N ALA A 439 4.05 8.85 1.00
CA ALA A 439 2.71 9.42 0.89
C ALA A 439 1.91 8.81 -0.28
N TRP A 440 2.60 8.48 -1.38
CA TRP A 440 2.00 7.77 -2.51
C TRP A 440 1.47 6.40 -2.08
N LYS A 441 2.29 5.55 -1.43
CA LYS A 441 1.84 4.24 -0.90
C LYS A 441 0.69 4.37 0.08
N SER A 442 0.76 5.33 1.01
CA SER A 442 -0.30 5.55 1.99
C SER A 442 -1.63 5.93 1.34
N SER A 443 -1.60 6.80 0.33
CA SER A 443 -2.80 7.24 -0.38
C SER A 443 -3.35 6.15 -1.29
N ALA A 444 -2.46 5.43 -1.99
CA ALA A 444 -2.80 4.29 -2.84
C ALA A 444 -3.46 3.17 -2.04
N ASN A 445 -2.94 2.85 -0.84
CA ASN A 445 -3.52 1.83 0.02
C ASN A 445 -4.97 2.14 0.37
N LEU A 446 -5.26 3.38 0.80
CA LEU A 446 -6.63 3.80 1.10
C LEU A 446 -7.52 3.85 -0.15
N LEU A 447 -6.99 4.28 -1.29
CA LEU A 447 -7.73 4.31 -2.55
C LEU A 447 -8.19 2.90 -2.97
N TYR A 448 -7.27 1.94 -3.00
CA TYR A 448 -7.57 0.61 -3.52
C TYR A 448 -8.33 -0.25 -2.50
N THR A 449 -8.15 -0.01 -1.20
CA THR A 449 -9.04 -0.62 -0.19
C THR A 449 -10.46 -0.05 -0.25
N HIS A 450 -10.63 1.26 -0.45
CA HIS A 450 -11.94 1.89 -0.69
C HIS A 450 -12.63 1.31 -1.92
N ARG A 451 -11.94 1.27 -3.07
CA ARG A 451 -12.49 0.69 -4.31
C ARG A 451 -12.83 -0.78 -4.15
N LEU A 452 -12.01 -1.56 -3.44
CA LEU A 452 -12.29 -2.96 -3.18
C LEU A 452 -13.50 -3.16 -2.26
N MET A 453 -13.71 -2.30 -1.26
CA MET A 453 -14.92 -2.35 -0.42
C MET A 453 -16.20 -2.05 -1.23
N LEU A 454 -16.08 -1.24 -2.28
CA LEU A 454 -17.19 -0.88 -3.17
C LEU A 454 -17.36 -1.82 -4.37
N SER A 455 -16.43 -2.75 -4.63
CA SER A 455 -16.47 -3.58 -5.84
C SER A 455 -17.65 -4.56 -5.87
N GLY A 456 -18.22 -4.89 -4.70
CA GLY A 456 -19.29 -5.89 -4.60
C GLY A 456 -18.85 -7.22 -5.22
N THR A 457 -19.60 -7.70 -6.22
CA THR A 457 -19.31 -8.94 -6.96
C THR A 457 -18.50 -8.72 -8.25
N ASP A 458 -18.07 -7.48 -8.55
CA ASP A 458 -17.26 -7.16 -9.73
C ASP A 458 -15.83 -7.70 -9.58
N ALA A 459 -15.54 -8.78 -10.31
CA ALA A 459 -14.24 -9.43 -10.28
C ALA A 459 -13.14 -8.61 -10.96
N ASP A 460 -13.46 -7.75 -11.94
CA ASP A 460 -12.46 -6.98 -12.69
C ASP A 460 -11.91 -5.86 -11.81
N ILE A 461 -12.79 -5.12 -11.13
CA ILE A 461 -12.39 -4.08 -10.16
C ILE A 461 -11.58 -4.69 -9.01
N ALA A 462 -12.05 -5.81 -8.46
CA ALA A 462 -11.34 -6.49 -7.38
C ALA A 462 -9.95 -7.00 -7.83
N THR A 463 -9.83 -7.49 -9.06
CA THR A 463 -8.54 -7.91 -9.65
C THR A 463 -7.56 -6.74 -9.72
N ASP A 464 -7.98 -5.61 -10.32
CA ASP A 464 -7.14 -4.41 -10.45
C ASP A 464 -6.70 -3.90 -9.06
N CYS A 465 -7.60 -3.87 -8.08
CA CYS A 465 -7.26 -3.47 -6.71
C CYS A 465 -6.23 -4.41 -6.08
N LEU A 466 -6.36 -5.73 -6.22
CA LEU A 466 -5.38 -6.69 -5.68
C LEU A 466 -4.00 -6.52 -6.33
N ILE A 467 -3.94 -6.35 -7.65
CA ILE A 467 -2.69 -6.12 -8.37
C ILE A 467 -2.01 -4.85 -7.86
N ARG A 468 -2.75 -3.76 -7.73
CA ARG A 468 -2.21 -2.47 -7.27
C ARG A 468 -1.80 -2.49 -5.80
N LEU A 469 -2.59 -3.10 -4.91
CA LEU A 469 -2.21 -3.33 -3.51
C LEU A 469 -0.93 -4.16 -3.42
N THR A 470 -0.76 -5.13 -4.30
CA THR A 470 0.47 -5.93 -4.40
C THR A 470 1.66 -5.07 -4.77
N ARG A 471 1.56 -4.25 -5.81
CA ARG A 471 2.64 -3.36 -6.27
C ARG A 471 3.10 -2.37 -5.20
N ILE A 472 2.16 -1.79 -4.43
CA ILE A 472 2.52 -0.81 -3.39
C ILE A 472 3.09 -1.43 -2.11
N GLY A 473 3.02 -2.76 -1.96
CA GLY A 473 3.51 -3.48 -0.78
C GLY A 473 2.53 -3.55 0.40
N ALA A 474 1.22 -3.54 0.15
CA ALA A 474 0.17 -3.57 1.19
C ALA A 474 -0.13 -5.01 1.68
N ASP A 475 0.87 -5.69 2.25
CA ASP A 475 0.78 -7.12 2.59
C ASP A 475 -0.32 -7.46 3.63
N LYS A 476 -0.58 -6.54 4.57
CA LYS A 476 -1.63 -6.72 5.59
C LYS A 476 -3.03 -6.65 4.97
N GLU A 477 -3.24 -5.69 4.09
CA GLU A 477 -4.51 -5.47 3.40
C GLU A 477 -4.79 -6.59 2.39
N ILE A 478 -3.78 -7.05 1.65
CA ILE A 478 -3.88 -8.22 0.77
C ILE A 478 -4.30 -9.46 1.57
N LYS A 479 -3.69 -9.68 2.74
CA LYS A 479 -4.05 -10.81 3.61
C LYS A 479 -5.53 -10.79 4.00
N LEU A 480 -6.08 -9.62 4.32
CA LEU A 480 -7.51 -9.48 4.65
C LEU A 480 -8.41 -9.60 3.40
N ALA A 481 -8.05 -8.90 2.33
CA ALA A 481 -8.77 -8.86 1.06
C ALA A 481 -8.92 -10.24 0.43
N VAL A 482 -7.81 -10.97 0.25
CA VAL A 482 -7.80 -12.30 -0.36
C VAL A 482 -8.62 -13.28 0.49
N ARG A 483 -8.46 -13.26 1.82
CA ARG A 483 -9.28 -14.10 2.73
C ARG A 483 -10.77 -13.79 2.61
N ARG A 484 -11.15 -12.52 2.49
CA ARG A 484 -12.54 -12.10 2.29
C ARG A 484 -13.07 -12.59 0.95
N LEU A 485 -12.33 -12.41 -0.13
CA LEU A 485 -12.73 -12.83 -1.48
C LEU A 485 -12.80 -14.37 -1.61
N LEU A 486 -11.90 -15.12 -0.96
CA LEU A 486 -11.98 -16.59 -0.91
C LEU A 486 -13.14 -17.09 -0.03
N ALA A 487 -13.65 -16.27 0.88
CA ALA A 487 -14.76 -16.62 1.76
C ALA A 487 -16.13 -16.25 1.19
N PHE A 488 -16.23 -15.14 0.46
CA PHE A 488 -17.50 -14.55 0.02
C PHE A 488 -17.59 -14.36 -1.51
N GLY A 489 -16.51 -14.58 -2.25
CA GLY A 489 -16.40 -14.24 -3.66
C GLY A 489 -16.13 -12.74 -3.90
N PRO A 490 -15.84 -12.33 -5.16
CA PRO A 490 -15.59 -13.20 -6.32
C PRO A 490 -14.19 -13.85 -6.29
N VAL A 491 -14.14 -15.18 -6.33
CA VAL A 491 -12.87 -15.94 -6.30
C VAL A 491 -12.02 -15.69 -7.55
N ALA A 492 -12.66 -15.47 -8.69
CA ALA A 492 -12.00 -15.18 -9.96
C ALA A 492 -11.03 -13.99 -9.87
N ALA A 493 -11.31 -13.01 -9.00
CA ALA A 493 -10.43 -11.87 -8.80
C ALA A 493 -9.07 -12.28 -8.22
N VAL A 494 -9.08 -13.19 -7.24
CA VAL A 494 -7.87 -13.73 -6.60
C VAL A 494 -7.06 -14.55 -7.60
N SER A 495 -7.71 -15.43 -8.37
CA SER A 495 -7.04 -16.26 -9.37
C SER A 495 -6.42 -15.40 -10.48
N ARG A 496 -7.14 -14.40 -11.01
CA ARG A 496 -6.62 -13.49 -12.04
C ARG A 496 -5.44 -12.66 -11.53
N ALA A 497 -5.55 -12.06 -10.34
CA ALA A 497 -4.47 -11.29 -9.75
C ALA A 497 -3.22 -12.15 -9.49
N SER A 498 -3.41 -13.42 -9.08
CA SER A 498 -2.29 -14.34 -8.88
C SER A 498 -1.63 -14.75 -10.20
N ASN A 499 -2.40 -14.93 -11.27
CA ASN A 499 -1.89 -15.26 -12.61
C ASN A 499 -1.14 -14.08 -13.28
N ASP A 500 -1.37 -12.83 -12.84
CA ASP A 500 -0.64 -11.64 -13.32
C ASP A 500 0.76 -11.51 -12.70
N VAL A 501 1.10 -12.33 -11.70
CA VAL A 501 2.37 -12.25 -11.00
C VAL A 501 3.56 -12.57 -11.92
N ASN A 502 4.48 -11.60 -12.03
CA ASN A 502 5.77 -11.78 -12.69
C ASN A 502 6.93 -11.79 -11.67
N LEU A 503 7.41 -12.99 -11.32
CA LEU A 503 8.48 -13.18 -10.33
C LEU A 503 9.84 -12.58 -10.74
N SER A 504 10.06 -12.35 -12.03
CA SER A 504 11.31 -11.74 -12.53
C SER A 504 11.31 -10.21 -12.47
N ALA A 505 10.12 -9.61 -12.32
CA ALA A 505 9.90 -8.16 -12.30
C ALA A 505 9.53 -7.64 -10.89
N LEU A 506 9.79 -8.42 -9.84
CA LEU A 506 9.51 -7.99 -8.46
C LEU A 506 10.33 -6.75 -8.09
N SER A 507 9.71 -5.86 -7.33
CA SER A 507 10.34 -4.69 -6.73
C SER A 507 10.54 -4.90 -5.24
N ARG A 508 11.35 -4.05 -4.62
CA ARG A 508 11.58 -4.02 -3.17
C ARG A 508 10.26 -3.97 -2.39
N SER A 509 9.26 -3.26 -2.91
CA SER A 509 7.94 -3.12 -2.28
C SER A 509 7.00 -4.28 -2.58
N SER A 510 7.01 -4.79 -3.81
CA SER A 510 6.05 -5.82 -4.22
C SER A 510 6.45 -7.24 -3.80
N LEU A 511 7.72 -7.48 -3.44
CA LEU A 511 8.22 -8.80 -3.08
C LEU A 511 7.39 -9.46 -1.96
N LYS A 512 7.24 -8.80 -0.81
CA LYS A 512 6.54 -9.40 0.34
C LYS A 512 5.06 -9.60 0.07
N SER A 513 4.40 -8.57 -0.44
CA SER A 513 2.97 -8.61 -0.77
C SER A 513 2.64 -9.69 -1.80
N THR A 514 3.53 -9.92 -2.78
CA THR A 514 3.37 -10.99 -3.77
C THR A 514 3.48 -12.37 -3.12
N LEU A 515 4.47 -12.60 -2.26
CA LEU A 515 4.60 -13.85 -1.51
C LEU A 515 3.37 -14.11 -0.63
N VAL A 516 2.82 -13.06 -0.01
CA VAL A 516 1.59 -13.14 0.79
C VAL A 516 0.37 -13.45 -0.08
N LEU A 517 0.24 -12.82 -1.25
CA LEU A 517 -0.82 -13.12 -2.22
C LEU A 517 -0.79 -14.62 -2.58
N LEU A 518 0.34 -15.10 -3.10
CA LEU A 518 0.51 -16.49 -3.53
C LEU A 518 0.28 -17.50 -2.40
N ARG A 519 0.78 -17.21 -1.19
CA ARG A 519 0.59 -18.07 0.00
C ARG A 519 -0.88 -18.27 0.33
N ILE A 520 -1.65 -17.17 0.36
CA ILE A 520 -3.04 -17.20 0.80
C ILE A 520 -3.95 -17.69 -0.34
N SER A 521 -3.59 -17.42 -1.60
CA SER A 521 -4.33 -17.88 -2.77
C SER A 521 -3.97 -19.28 -3.25
N ALA A 522 -3.04 -19.98 -2.58
CA ALA A 522 -2.49 -21.28 -2.99
C ALA A 522 -3.56 -22.28 -3.47
N ASP A 523 -4.69 -22.37 -2.77
CA ASP A 523 -5.77 -23.29 -3.11
C ASP A 523 -6.48 -23.00 -4.46
N VAL A 524 -6.38 -21.77 -4.97
CA VAL A 524 -7.00 -21.35 -6.24
C VAL A 524 -5.99 -20.98 -7.32
N LEU A 525 -4.71 -21.32 -7.10
CA LEU A 525 -3.66 -21.18 -8.11
C LEU A 525 -3.78 -22.28 -9.18
N SER A 526 -3.29 -21.96 -10.37
CA SER A 526 -3.08 -22.96 -11.42
C SER A 526 -1.83 -23.79 -11.11
N GLU A 527 -1.84 -25.06 -11.53
CA GLU A 527 -0.70 -25.97 -11.34
C GLU A 527 0.59 -25.40 -11.96
N SER A 528 0.49 -24.82 -13.16
CA SER A 528 1.62 -24.19 -13.84
C SER A 528 2.23 -23.01 -13.09
N LEU A 529 1.40 -22.23 -12.39
CA LEU A 529 1.87 -21.12 -11.56
C LEU A 529 2.52 -21.62 -10.27
N CYS A 530 1.96 -22.64 -9.62
CA CYS A 530 2.58 -23.32 -8.48
C CYS A 530 3.97 -23.83 -8.85
N ASP A 531 4.11 -24.54 -9.98
CA ASP A 531 5.39 -25.06 -10.47
C ASP A 531 6.41 -23.96 -10.77
N THR A 532 5.94 -22.86 -11.36
CA THR A 532 6.78 -21.69 -11.67
C THR A 532 7.30 -21.04 -10.40
N TYR A 533 6.44 -20.87 -9.40
CA TYR A 533 6.83 -20.36 -8.10
C TYR A 533 7.80 -21.31 -7.38
N ILE A 534 7.54 -22.62 -7.36
CA ILE A 534 8.42 -23.61 -6.72
C ILE A 534 9.82 -23.55 -7.31
N ARG A 535 9.95 -23.54 -8.65
CA ARG A 535 11.25 -23.39 -9.31
C ARG A 535 11.97 -22.13 -8.88
N TRP A 536 11.28 -20.98 -8.91
CA TRP A 536 11.84 -19.70 -8.47
C TRP A 536 12.25 -19.74 -6.99
N ALA A 537 11.43 -20.29 -6.11
CA ALA A 537 11.68 -20.39 -4.67
C ALA A 537 12.93 -21.24 -4.38
N LEU A 538 13.07 -22.39 -5.04
CA LEU A 538 14.24 -23.25 -4.90
C LEU A 538 15.50 -22.58 -5.45
N ASP A 539 15.41 -21.85 -6.57
CA ASP A 539 16.55 -21.10 -7.12
C ASP A 539 17.00 -19.97 -6.18
N GLU A 540 16.07 -19.25 -5.54
CA GLU A 540 16.40 -18.23 -4.52
C GLU A 540 17.00 -18.86 -3.25
N LEU A 541 16.41 -19.94 -2.72
CA LEU A 541 16.89 -20.60 -1.50
C LEU A 541 18.27 -21.27 -1.67
N THR A 542 18.59 -21.71 -2.88
CA THR A 542 19.90 -22.33 -3.19
C THR A 542 20.93 -21.34 -3.74
N GLY A 543 20.57 -20.05 -3.87
CA GLY A 543 21.46 -19.01 -4.41
C GLY A 543 21.75 -19.12 -5.91
N ARG A 544 20.97 -19.91 -6.66
CA ARG A 544 21.01 -19.96 -8.13
C ARG A 544 20.38 -18.73 -8.78
N SER A 545 19.46 -18.09 -8.06
CA SER A 545 18.90 -16.77 -8.35
C SER A 545 19.24 -15.79 -7.23
N ALA A 546 19.28 -14.50 -7.56
CA ALA A 546 19.60 -13.42 -6.63
C ALA A 546 18.61 -12.25 -6.73
N VAL A 547 17.39 -12.49 -7.23
CA VAL A 547 16.40 -11.42 -7.42
C VAL A 547 16.07 -10.80 -6.08
N SER A 548 15.73 -11.60 -5.06
CA SER A 548 15.36 -11.06 -3.75
C SER A 548 16.54 -10.39 -3.03
N HIS A 549 17.75 -10.94 -3.17
CA HIS A 549 18.96 -10.37 -2.58
C HIS A 549 19.28 -9.00 -3.17
N SER A 550 19.16 -8.84 -4.49
CA SER A 550 19.42 -7.58 -5.18
C SER A 550 18.49 -6.44 -4.76
N LEU A 551 17.33 -6.75 -4.18
CA LEU A 551 16.34 -5.78 -3.73
C LEU A 551 16.60 -5.25 -2.31
N GLU A 552 17.54 -5.83 -1.56
CA GLU A 552 17.94 -5.48 -0.19
C GLU A 552 16.79 -5.35 0.86
N PRO A 553 15.78 -6.24 0.89
CA PRO A 553 14.57 -6.07 1.69
C PRO A 553 14.82 -6.01 3.22
N ARG A 554 13.92 -5.35 3.96
CA ARG A 554 13.98 -5.20 5.43
C ARG A 554 13.29 -6.34 6.21
N PHE A 555 13.15 -7.51 5.61
CA PHE A 555 12.51 -8.68 6.24
C PHE A 555 13.24 -9.97 5.87
N LEU A 556 13.03 -11.02 6.66
CA LEU A 556 13.63 -12.34 6.43
C LEU A 556 12.97 -13.01 5.21
N VAL A 557 13.59 -12.86 4.05
CA VAL A 557 13.04 -13.35 2.77
C VAL A 557 12.92 -14.86 2.76
N SER A 558 13.95 -15.58 3.21
CA SER A 558 13.96 -17.05 3.22
C SER A 558 12.76 -17.62 3.95
N MET A 559 12.44 -17.10 5.13
CA MET A 559 11.24 -17.47 5.90
C MET A 559 9.96 -17.28 5.06
N GLN A 560 9.77 -16.12 4.43
CA GLN A 560 8.59 -15.87 3.60
C GLN A 560 8.52 -16.76 2.36
N ILE A 561 9.65 -17.12 1.76
CA ILE A 561 9.69 -18.06 0.63
C ILE A 561 9.28 -19.46 1.08
N ILE A 562 9.84 -19.97 2.18
CA ILE A 562 9.54 -21.32 2.68
C ILE A 562 8.09 -21.42 3.16
N GLU A 563 7.57 -20.37 3.80
CA GLU A 563 6.17 -20.31 4.23
C GLU A 563 5.20 -20.37 3.03
N THR A 564 5.50 -19.62 1.96
CA THR A 564 4.72 -19.69 0.72
C THR A 564 4.88 -21.04 0.02
N LEU A 565 6.09 -21.63 0.03
CA LEU A 565 6.36 -22.97 -0.50
C LEU A 565 5.49 -24.04 0.18
N ALA A 566 5.36 -23.98 1.50
CA ALA A 566 4.51 -24.89 2.27
C ALA A 566 3.03 -24.81 1.84
N SER A 567 2.58 -23.66 1.36
CA SER A 567 1.19 -23.47 0.90
C SER A 567 0.98 -23.98 -0.52
N VAL A 568 1.92 -23.71 -1.44
CA VAL A 568 1.74 -23.99 -2.88
C VAL A 568 2.06 -25.45 -3.28
N VAL A 569 2.84 -26.20 -2.49
CA VAL A 569 3.29 -27.56 -2.83
C VAL A 569 2.16 -28.57 -3.01
N ARG A 570 0.98 -28.30 -2.43
CA ARG A 570 -0.21 -29.15 -2.60
C ARG A 570 -0.82 -29.05 -4.00
N GLY A 571 -0.74 -27.87 -4.62
CA GLY A 571 -1.35 -27.58 -5.91
C GLY A 571 -0.41 -27.72 -7.11
N CYS A 572 0.82 -28.20 -6.91
CA CYS A 572 1.83 -28.34 -7.96
C CYS A 572 1.82 -29.73 -8.63
N SER A 573 2.54 -29.85 -9.74
CA SER A 573 2.79 -31.13 -10.41
C SER A 573 3.68 -32.05 -9.58
N GLU A 574 3.71 -33.34 -9.93
CA GLU A 574 4.58 -34.30 -9.25
C GLU A 574 6.08 -33.98 -9.44
N ASP A 575 6.48 -33.49 -10.62
CA ASP A 575 7.89 -33.11 -10.90
C ASP A 575 8.35 -31.95 -10.00
N ALA A 576 7.48 -30.94 -9.80
CA ALA A 576 7.76 -29.83 -8.91
C ALA A 576 7.81 -30.29 -7.44
N ARG A 577 6.89 -31.18 -7.04
CA ARG A 577 6.86 -31.78 -5.69
C ARG A 577 8.10 -32.60 -5.40
N GLU A 578 8.56 -33.41 -6.35
CA GLU A 578 9.82 -34.17 -6.26
C GLU A 578 11.01 -33.23 -6.06
N SER A 579 11.03 -32.10 -6.75
CA SER A 579 12.08 -31.09 -6.59
C SER A 579 12.10 -30.47 -5.19
N VAL A 580 10.93 -30.26 -4.57
CA VAL A 580 10.82 -29.83 -3.16
C VAL A 580 11.33 -30.91 -2.21
N ARG A 581 10.91 -32.17 -2.38
CA ARG A 581 11.40 -33.29 -1.56
C ARG A 581 12.92 -33.42 -1.66
N ARG A 582 13.48 -33.35 -2.87
CA ARG A 582 14.92 -33.40 -3.11
C ARG A 582 15.66 -32.27 -2.38
N HIS A 583 15.15 -31.04 -2.46
CA HIS A 583 15.72 -29.90 -1.76
C HIS A 583 15.77 -30.14 -0.24
N ILE A 584 14.68 -30.62 0.36
CA ILE A 584 14.62 -30.93 1.81
C ILE A 584 15.68 -31.98 2.20
N LEU A 585 15.85 -33.02 1.37
CA LEU A 585 16.83 -34.09 1.58
C LEU A 585 18.29 -33.63 1.43
N GLU A 586 18.53 -32.47 0.84
CA GLU A 586 19.84 -31.88 0.60
C GLU A 586 20.17 -30.73 1.57
N LEU A 587 19.23 -30.36 2.45
CA LEU A 587 19.43 -29.31 3.46
C LEU A 587 20.60 -29.67 4.38
N SER A 588 21.44 -28.69 4.69
CA SER A 588 22.30 -28.75 5.86
C SER A 588 21.45 -28.74 7.15
N PRO A 589 22.02 -29.11 8.32
CA PRO A 589 21.30 -28.97 9.59
C PRO A 589 20.75 -27.55 9.78
N VAL A 590 19.47 -27.44 10.11
CA VAL A 590 18.75 -26.17 10.27
C VAL A 590 18.58 -25.87 11.76
N GLU A 591 19.51 -25.09 12.31
CA GLU A 591 19.52 -24.74 13.74
C GLU A 591 18.54 -23.60 14.09
N ASP A 592 18.33 -22.66 13.15
CA ASP A 592 17.45 -21.51 13.34
C ASP A 592 15.98 -21.96 13.48
N GLN A 593 15.37 -21.66 14.63
CA GLN A 593 14.00 -22.10 14.94
C GLN A 593 12.98 -21.56 13.93
N THR A 594 13.14 -20.32 13.46
CA THR A 594 12.18 -19.70 12.55
C THR A 594 12.22 -20.39 11.19
N ILE A 595 13.41 -20.69 10.65
CA ILE A 595 13.54 -21.42 9.39
C ILE A 595 13.12 -22.89 9.54
N ALA A 596 13.44 -23.53 10.66
CA ALA A 596 13.04 -24.90 10.94
C ALA A 596 11.51 -25.07 11.02
N HIS A 597 10.82 -24.13 11.67
CA HIS A 597 9.35 -24.07 11.72
C HIS A 597 8.73 -24.10 10.32
N GLU A 598 9.27 -23.30 9.40
CA GLU A 598 8.73 -23.21 8.05
C GLU A 598 9.01 -24.49 7.24
N TYR A 599 10.20 -25.11 7.35
CA TYR A 599 10.46 -26.39 6.70
C TYR A 599 9.63 -27.53 7.29
N ALA A 600 9.38 -27.53 8.60
CA ALA A 600 8.46 -28.46 9.24
C ALA A 600 7.06 -28.34 8.63
N SER A 601 6.61 -27.12 8.33
CA SER A 601 5.35 -26.87 7.64
C SER A 601 5.36 -27.39 6.20
N VAL A 602 6.48 -27.27 5.46
CA VAL A 602 6.60 -27.87 4.11
C VAL A 602 6.46 -29.39 4.16
N ILE A 603 7.13 -30.07 5.09
CA ILE A 603 7.03 -31.53 5.27
C ILE A 603 5.57 -31.93 5.53
N LYS A 604 4.90 -31.24 6.48
CA LYS A 604 3.50 -31.49 6.85
C LYS A 604 2.51 -31.17 5.73
N SER A 605 2.91 -30.38 4.73
CA SER A 605 2.06 -30.06 3.58
C SER A 605 2.09 -31.11 2.48
N ILE A 606 3.08 -32.00 2.46
CA ILE A 606 3.20 -33.11 1.50
C ILE A 606 2.62 -34.37 2.14
N ASP A 607 1.67 -35.03 1.47
CA ASP A 607 1.04 -36.22 2.01
C ASP A 607 2.07 -37.35 2.25
N SER A 608 1.92 -38.07 3.36
CA SER A 608 2.89 -39.09 3.80
C SER A 608 3.07 -40.27 2.82
N ASP A 609 2.08 -40.53 1.97
CA ASP A 609 2.11 -41.56 0.93
C ASP A 609 3.01 -41.18 -0.26
N LEU A 610 3.22 -39.87 -0.47
CA LEU A 610 4.06 -39.32 -1.53
C LEU A 610 5.56 -39.30 -1.17
N TRP A 611 5.91 -39.69 0.06
CA TRP A 611 7.29 -39.91 0.48
C TRP A 611 7.65 -41.38 0.34
N SER A 612 8.75 -41.67 -0.36
CA SER A 612 9.26 -43.03 -0.48
C SER A 612 9.97 -43.48 0.79
N THR A 613 10.03 -44.80 1.02
CA THR A 613 10.74 -45.38 2.17
C THR A 613 12.23 -44.98 2.22
N VAL A 614 12.86 -44.78 1.06
CA VAL A 614 14.27 -44.35 0.98
C VAL A 614 14.44 -42.90 1.43
N GLU A 615 13.52 -42.00 1.03
CA GLU A 615 13.57 -40.60 1.44
C GLU A 615 13.32 -40.46 2.94
N ILE A 616 12.36 -41.20 3.49
CA ILE A 616 12.06 -41.20 4.93
C ILE A 616 13.26 -41.70 5.75
N ALA A 617 13.92 -42.78 5.32
CA ALA A 617 15.12 -43.27 5.98
C ALA A 617 16.25 -42.22 5.98
N LYS A 618 16.43 -41.50 4.86
CA LYS A 618 17.43 -40.42 4.77
C LYS A 618 17.09 -39.23 5.67
N LEU A 619 15.81 -38.88 5.84
CA LEU A 619 15.39 -37.84 6.78
C LEU A 619 15.63 -38.26 8.24
N ALA A 620 15.40 -39.53 8.57
CA ALA A 620 15.61 -40.07 9.91
C ALA A 620 17.10 -40.02 10.35
N GLU A 621 18.03 -40.04 9.40
CA GLU A 621 19.48 -39.94 9.65
C GLU A 621 19.96 -38.50 9.92
N ARG A 622 19.09 -37.49 9.80
CA ARG A 622 19.47 -36.10 10.02
C ARG A 622 19.71 -35.81 11.50
N GLU A 623 20.86 -35.19 11.79
CA GLU A 623 21.24 -34.72 13.13
C GLU A 623 21.50 -33.21 13.12
N GLY A 624 21.28 -32.55 14.27
CA GLY A 624 21.57 -31.12 14.45
C GLY A 624 20.48 -30.15 14.02
N ASP A 625 19.35 -30.65 13.50
CA ASP A 625 18.17 -29.82 13.23
C ASP A 625 17.52 -29.32 14.54
N ASN A 626 16.90 -28.14 14.47
CA ASN A 626 16.04 -27.63 15.52
C ASN A 626 14.86 -28.58 15.79
N PHE A 627 14.36 -28.59 17.04
CA PHE A 627 13.35 -29.54 17.50
C PHE A 627 12.06 -29.52 16.65
N GLU A 628 11.63 -28.37 16.12
CA GLU A 628 10.38 -28.32 15.33
C GLU A 628 10.47 -29.06 13.99
N LEU A 629 11.62 -28.97 13.31
CA LEU A 629 11.88 -29.72 12.09
C LEU A 629 12.10 -31.20 12.40
N HIS A 630 12.83 -31.49 13.47
CA HIS A 630 13.04 -32.85 13.94
C HIS A 630 11.71 -33.56 14.24
N GLU A 631 10.82 -32.94 15.02
CA GLU A 631 9.48 -33.47 15.34
C GLU A 631 8.63 -33.73 14.09
N ALA A 632 8.70 -32.86 13.07
CA ALA A 632 8.00 -33.07 11.81
C ALA A 632 8.54 -34.27 11.02
N ILE A 633 9.86 -34.50 11.07
CA ILE A 633 10.50 -35.69 10.49
C ILE A 633 10.08 -36.94 11.27
N GLU A 634 10.13 -36.90 12.61
CA GLU A 634 9.69 -38.02 13.47
C GLU A 634 8.25 -38.45 13.14
N GLN A 635 7.35 -37.47 12.98
CA GLN A 635 5.96 -37.73 12.60
C GLN A 635 5.85 -38.43 11.25
N LEU A 636 6.66 -38.05 10.26
CA LEU A 636 6.69 -38.72 8.96
C LEU A 636 7.27 -40.13 9.07
N VAL A 637 8.36 -40.32 9.83
CA VAL A 637 9.00 -41.64 10.05
C VAL A 637 8.03 -42.61 10.72
N ALA A 638 7.27 -42.15 11.72
CA ALA A 638 6.28 -42.97 12.43
C ALA A 638 5.20 -43.60 11.52
N THR A 639 4.96 -43.03 10.33
CA THR A 639 4.00 -43.58 9.36
C THR A 639 4.50 -44.85 8.66
N ARG A 640 5.81 -45.09 8.60
CA ARG A 640 6.43 -46.21 7.84
C ARG A 640 7.33 -47.12 8.66
N ASP A 641 7.83 -46.68 9.81
CA ASP A 641 8.72 -47.45 10.68
C ASP A 641 8.01 -47.92 11.97
N PRO A 642 7.62 -49.20 12.05
CA PRO A 642 6.99 -49.76 13.24
C PRO A 642 7.90 -49.79 14.48
N GLU A 643 9.21 -49.90 14.32
CA GLU A 643 10.15 -49.90 15.46
C GLU A 643 10.32 -48.48 16.00
N PHE A 644 10.37 -47.47 15.13
CA PHE A 644 10.34 -46.07 15.57
C PHE A 644 9.02 -45.76 16.29
N ARG A 645 7.88 -46.21 15.76
CA ARG A 645 6.56 -46.04 16.41
C ARG A 645 6.53 -46.70 17.80
N LYS A 646 7.21 -47.84 18.01
CA LYS A 646 7.40 -48.43 19.35
C LYS A 646 8.24 -47.55 20.28
N SER A 647 9.25 -46.86 19.78
CA SER A 647 10.05 -45.93 20.60
C SER A 647 9.20 -44.77 21.13
N LEU A 648 8.27 -44.24 20.31
CA LEU A 648 7.33 -43.19 20.71
C LEU A 648 6.43 -43.64 21.87
N VAL A 649 6.02 -44.91 21.92
CA VAL A 649 5.22 -45.47 23.03
C VAL A 649 5.89 -45.20 24.38
N SER A 650 7.21 -45.38 24.48
CA SER A 650 7.94 -45.14 25.73
C SER A 650 7.97 -43.65 26.14
N ARG A 651 8.11 -42.74 25.17
CA ARG A 651 8.08 -41.28 25.37
C ARG A 651 6.69 -40.76 25.75
N ILE A 652 5.66 -41.29 25.09
CA ILE A 652 4.25 -41.03 25.42
C ILE A 652 3.93 -41.53 26.83
N THR A 653 4.43 -42.72 27.20
CA THR A 653 4.30 -43.24 28.56
C THR A 653 4.93 -42.30 29.60
N ALA A 654 6.02 -41.62 29.24
CA ALA A 654 6.68 -40.62 30.08
C ALA A 654 6.01 -39.23 30.07
N GLY A 655 4.90 -39.06 29.34
CA GLY A 655 4.13 -37.81 29.29
C GLY A 655 4.59 -36.79 28.27
N GLU A 656 5.42 -37.17 27.29
CA GLU A 656 5.91 -36.26 26.25
C GLU A 656 4.85 -36.00 25.18
N PHE A 657 4.25 -34.80 25.20
CA PHE A 657 3.13 -34.45 24.31
C PHE A 657 3.51 -34.42 22.82
N ALA A 658 4.74 -34.02 22.48
CA ALA A 658 5.22 -34.03 21.09
C ALA A 658 5.18 -35.45 20.49
N ALA A 659 5.59 -36.46 21.27
CA ALA A 659 5.52 -37.86 20.87
C ALA A 659 4.07 -38.35 20.67
N LEU A 660 3.11 -37.82 21.43
CA LEU A 660 1.68 -38.11 21.23
C LEU A 660 1.18 -37.57 19.88
N VAL A 661 1.53 -36.33 19.56
CA VAL A 661 1.19 -35.69 18.27
C VAL A 661 1.81 -36.46 17.10
N GLY A 662 3.04 -36.97 17.27
CA GLY A 662 3.76 -37.76 16.27
C GLY A 662 3.29 -39.20 16.08
N TYR A 663 2.44 -39.76 16.96
CA TYR A 663 2.11 -41.20 16.96
C TYR A 663 1.17 -41.64 15.82
N GLY A 664 0.33 -40.72 15.31
CA GLY A 664 -0.72 -41.03 14.33
C GLY A 664 -2.07 -41.38 14.96
N ASP A 665 -2.73 -42.45 14.50
CA ASP A 665 -4.04 -42.86 15.04
C ASP A 665 -3.92 -43.27 16.52
N LEU A 666 -4.57 -42.49 17.39
CA LEU A 666 -4.55 -42.69 18.83
C LEU A 666 -5.33 -43.94 19.27
N LYS A 667 -6.20 -44.51 18.42
CA LYS A 667 -6.88 -45.79 18.71
C LYS A 667 -5.91 -46.96 18.80
N ASP A 668 -4.76 -46.86 18.12
CA ASP A 668 -3.70 -47.87 18.13
C ASP A 668 -2.74 -47.73 19.32
N LEU A 669 -2.97 -46.78 20.23
CA LEU A 669 -2.04 -46.51 21.33
C LEU A 669 -2.10 -47.63 22.38
N PRO A 670 -0.95 -48.22 22.79
CA PRO A 670 -0.94 -49.24 23.84
C PRO A 670 -1.48 -48.69 25.18
N LEU A 671 -2.18 -49.54 25.92
CA LEU A 671 -2.81 -49.18 27.21
C LEU A 671 -1.84 -48.55 28.22
N GLU A 672 -0.59 -49.01 28.26
CA GLU A 672 0.44 -48.46 29.16
C GLU A 672 0.82 -47.03 28.80
N ALA A 673 0.98 -46.73 27.51
CA ALA A 673 1.29 -45.39 27.02
C ALA A 673 0.11 -44.44 27.16
N ALA A 674 -1.10 -44.92 26.87
CA ALA A 674 -2.32 -44.16 27.13
C ALA A 674 -2.44 -43.79 28.61
N SER A 675 -2.19 -44.73 29.53
CA SER A 675 -2.21 -44.48 30.97
C SER A 675 -1.22 -43.41 31.38
N GLY A 676 0.06 -43.55 31.00
CA GLY A 676 1.09 -42.58 31.38
C GLY A 676 0.87 -41.17 30.81
N MET A 677 0.35 -41.08 29.58
CA MET A 677 -0.02 -39.79 28.98
C MET A 677 -1.24 -39.17 29.66
N ILE A 678 -2.25 -39.97 30.00
CA ILE A 678 -3.42 -39.50 30.77
C ILE A 678 -2.98 -38.96 32.13
N ASP A 679 -2.07 -39.65 32.84
CA ASP A 679 -1.52 -39.18 34.12
C ASP A 679 -0.84 -37.79 33.97
N SER A 680 0.01 -37.64 32.95
CA SER A 680 0.71 -36.37 32.66
C SER A 680 -0.27 -35.24 32.29
N LEU A 681 -1.25 -35.53 31.42
CA LEU A 681 -2.26 -34.55 31.00
C LEU A 681 -3.17 -34.15 32.16
N ALA A 682 -3.57 -35.10 33.01
CA ALA A 682 -4.34 -34.86 34.23
C ALA A 682 -3.61 -33.86 35.14
N GLU A 683 -2.31 -34.07 35.40
CA GLU A 683 -1.49 -33.16 36.19
C GLU A 683 -1.39 -31.77 35.55
N ARG A 684 -1.18 -31.69 34.23
CA ARG A 684 -1.13 -30.42 33.49
C ARG A 684 -2.44 -29.65 33.58
N VAL A 685 -3.59 -30.31 33.40
CA VAL A 685 -4.92 -29.68 33.50
C VAL A 685 -5.20 -29.21 34.94
N THR A 686 -4.82 -29.99 35.95
CA THR A 686 -4.92 -29.56 37.35
C THR A 686 -4.08 -28.30 37.63
N ASN A 687 -2.84 -28.26 37.13
CA ASN A 687 -1.96 -27.11 37.26
C ASN A 687 -2.50 -25.88 36.53
N GLN A 688 -2.99 -26.05 35.30
CA GLN A 688 -3.64 -24.99 34.51
C GLN A 688 -4.87 -24.44 35.24
N THR A 689 -5.70 -25.30 35.83
CA THR A 689 -6.86 -24.88 36.62
C THR A 689 -6.44 -24.10 37.88
N ALA A 690 -5.35 -24.52 38.55
CA ALA A 690 -4.79 -23.81 39.69
C ALA A 690 -4.14 -22.45 39.32
N GLU A 691 -3.60 -22.30 38.12
CA GLU A 691 -3.15 -21.03 37.57
C GLU A 691 -4.31 -20.09 37.26
N ALA A 692 -5.36 -20.61 36.60
CA ALA A 692 -6.57 -19.84 36.30
C ALA A 692 -7.21 -19.26 37.57
N ARG A 693 -7.28 -20.03 38.68
CA ARG A 693 -7.71 -19.55 40.01
C ARG A 693 -6.93 -18.35 40.53
N ARG A 694 -5.66 -18.23 40.14
CA ARG A 694 -4.75 -17.13 40.50
C ARG A 694 -4.78 -15.99 39.48
N GLY A 695 -5.62 -16.07 38.46
CA GLY A 695 -5.67 -15.12 37.35
C GLY A 695 -4.47 -15.21 36.41
N ALA A 696 -3.73 -16.32 36.44
CA ALA A 696 -2.62 -16.59 35.55
C ALA A 696 -3.08 -17.48 34.39
N TYR A 697 -2.69 -17.11 33.17
CA TYR A 697 -3.05 -17.82 31.95
C TYR A 697 -1.80 -17.97 31.08
N THR A 698 -1.68 -19.13 30.45
CA THR A 698 -0.59 -19.41 29.51
C THR A 698 -1.09 -19.21 28.08
N ILE A 699 -0.37 -18.42 27.29
CA ILE A 699 -0.73 -18.12 25.89
C ILE A 699 0.15 -18.95 24.96
N GLY A 700 -0.44 -19.64 23.98
CA GLY A 700 0.29 -20.25 22.87
C GLY A 700 0.87 -21.64 23.11
N THR A 701 0.35 -22.40 24.08
CA THR A 701 0.78 -23.79 24.33
C THR A 701 -0.18 -24.84 23.75
N GLN A 702 0.29 -26.08 23.69
CA GLN A 702 -0.50 -27.31 23.47
C GLN A 702 -1.81 -27.28 24.28
N ASP A 703 -2.89 -27.90 23.77
CA ASP A 703 -4.22 -27.96 24.40
C ASP A 703 -4.38 -29.26 25.24
N PRO A 704 -4.00 -29.24 26.53
CA PRO A 704 -4.02 -30.45 27.35
C PRO A 704 -5.45 -30.88 27.71
N ILE A 705 -6.41 -29.94 27.78
CA ILE A 705 -7.80 -30.25 28.12
C ILE A 705 -8.43 -31.07 26.99
N ASN A 706 -8.29 -30.63 25.74
CA ASN A 706 -8.80 -31.36 24.59
C ASN A 706 -8.16 -32.75 24.47
N ALA A 707 -6.83 -32.84 24.60
CA ALA A 707 -6.12 -34.11 24.55
C ALA A 707 -6.55 -35.08 25.66
N LEU A 708 -6.76 -34.59 26.89
CA LEU A 708 -7.23 -35.40 28.02
C LEU A 708 -8.64 -35.93 27.77
N VAL A 709 -9.56 -35.09 27.30
CA VAL A 709 -10.95 -35.51 26.97
C VAL A 709 -10.95 -36.58 25.89
N LEU A 710 -10.15 -36.40 24.82
CA LEU A 710 -10.04 -37.37 23.74
C LEU A 710 -9.50 -38.72 24.23
N LEU A 711 -8.37 -38.73 24.96
CA LEU A 711 -7.78 -39.98 25.45
C LEU A 711 -8.67 -40.67 26.49
N ASN A 712 -9.34 -39.93 27.38
CA ASN A 712 -10.29 -40.50 28.32
C ASN A 712 -11.49 -41.16 27.61
N ALA A 713 -11.95 -40.59 26.50
CA ALA A 713 -13.02 -41.17 25.70
C ALA A 713 -12.56 -42.44 24.94
N LEU A 714 -11.34 -42.45 24.41
CA LEU A 714 -10.78 -43.58 23.67
C LEU A 714 -10.32 -44.74 24.58
N PHE A 715 -9.92 -44.45 25.82
CA PHE A 715 -9.40 -45.42 26.79
C PHE A 715 -10.17 -45.43 28.12
N PRO A 716 -11.44 -45.89 28.15
CA PRO A 716 -12.30 -45.76 29.33
C PRO A 716 -11.77 -46.44 30.60
N SER A 717 -10.96 -47.50 30.47
CA SER A 717 -10.40 -48.22 31.62
C SER A 717 -9.29 -47.45 32.36
N GLN A 718 -8.64 -46.50 31.68
CA GLN A 718 -7.55 -45.66 32.23
C GLN A 718 -7.97 -44.20 32.42
N ALA A 719 -9.22 -43.88 32.11
CA ALA A 719 -9.69 -42.50 32.03
C ALA A 719 -9.65 -41.78 33.38
N GLN A 720 -9.16 -40.53 33.37
CA GLN A 720 -9.16 -39.64 34.53
C GLN A 720 -9.97 -38.37 34.25
N TRP A 721 -11.26 -38.41 34.59
CA TRP A 721 -12.18 -37.32 34.27
C TRP A 721 -12.16 -36.16 35.28
N GLU A 722 -11.79 -36.39 36.55
CA GLU A 722 -11.90 -35.35 37.59
C GLU A 722 -11.14 -34.05 37.28
N PRO A 723 -9.89 -34.06 36.73
CA PRO A 723 -9.20 -32.81 36.37
C PRO A 723 -9.98 -31.96 35.36
N PHE A 724 -10.59 -32.59 34.35
CA PHE A 724 -11.44 -31.88 33.39
C PHE A 724 -12.75 -31.38 34.04
N VAL A 725 -13.37 -32.19 34.89
CA VAL A 725 -14.57 -31.81 35.63
C VAL A 725 -14.28 -30.62 36.56
N GLU A 726 -13.12 -30.58 37.21
CA GLU A 726 -12.65 -29.46 38.03
C GLU A 726 -12.45 -28.21 37.18
N ALA A 727 -11.80 -28.33 36.02
CA ALA A 727 -11.62 -27.22 35.08
C ALA A 727 -12.95 -26.60 34.60
N LEU A 728 -13.98 -27.43 34.37
CA LEU A 728 -15.34 -26.95 34.02
C LEU A 728 -16.07 -26.26 35.18
N ARG A 729 -15.83 -26.71 36.42
CA ARG A 729 -16.43 -26.11 37.63
C ARG A 729 -15.77 -24.78 37.97
N GLU A 730 -14.49 -24.63 37.68
CA GLU A 730 -13.73 -23.41 37.93
C GLU A 730 -14.28 -22.23 37.10
N GLU A 731 -14.50 -21.09 37.76
CA GLU A 731 -15.11 -19.92 37.13
C GLU A 731 -14.10 -19.07 36.37
N GLN A 732 -12.84 -19.14 36.76
CA GLN A 732 -11.76 -18.40 36.13
C GLN A 732 -11.09 -19.14 34.97
N SER A 733 -11.46 -20.39 34.68
CA SER A 733 -10.97 -21.13 33.52
C SER A 733 -11.17 -20.34 32.23
N SER A 734 -10.14 -20.33 31.38
CA SER A 734 -10.23 -19.63 30.10
C SER A 734 -11.24 -20.32 29.19
N GLY A 735 -12.07 -19.53 28.50
CA GLY A 735 -12.92 -20.07 27.45
C GLY A 735 -12.11 -20.72 26.34
N ASP A 736 -10.90 -20.21 26.06
CA ASP A 736 -10.03 -20.71 24.99
C ASP A 736 -9.56 -22.13 25.28
N ASP A 737 -9.30 -22.44 26.54
CA ASP A 737 -8.85 -23.76 26.99
C ASP A 737 -10.01 -24.78 27.01
N LEU A 738 -11.23 -24.32 27.31
CA LEU A 738 -12.40 -25.18 27.47
C LEU A 738 -13.10 -25.51 26.14
N THR A 739 -13.04 -24.59 25.16
CA THR A 739 -13.90 -24.65 23.98
C THR A 739 -13.70 -25.93 23.16
N GLU A 740 -12.46 -26.32 22.87
CA GLU A 740 -12.20 -27.50 22.03
C GLU A 740 -12.44 -28.80 22.82
N GLY A 741 -12.08 -28.84 24.10
CA GLY A 741 -12.42 -29.98 24.97
C GLY A 741 -13.93 -30.22 25.08
N LEU A 742 -14.75 -29.16 25.13
CA LEU A 742 -16.22 -29.27 25.10
C LEU A 742 -16.76 -29.81 23.77
N ARG A 743 -16.15 -29.44 22.64
CA ARG A 743 -16.52 -29.99 21.32
C ARG A 743 -16.16 -31.46 21.21
N THR A 744 -14.97 -31.85 21.67
CA THR A 744 -14.52 -33.25 21.71
C THR A 744 -15.41 -34.08 22.62
N LEU A 745 -15.80 -33.53 23.78
CA LEU A 745 -16.77 -34.16 24.69
C LEU A 745 -18.12 -34.40 23.99
N ALA A 746 -18.62 -33.43 23.22
CA ALA A 746 -19.86 -33.57 22.46
C ALA A 746 -19.74 -34.65 21.36
N PHE A 747 -18.62 -34.68 20.64
CA PHE A 747 -18.37 -35.65 19.57
C PHE A 747 -18.27 -37.09 20.10
N HIS A 748 -17.70 -37.29 21.28
CA HIS A 748 -17.56 -38.60 21.92
C HIS A 748 -18.61 -38.86 23.02
N ALA A 749 -19.78 -38.24 22.93
CA ALA A 749 -20.82 -38.29 23.98
C ALA A 749 -21.16 -39.72 24.46
N ASP A 750 -21.24 -40.68 23.53
CA ASP A 750 -21.55 -42.09 23.83
C ASP A 750 -20.51 -42.78 24.70
N SER A 751 -19.25 -42.32 24.67
CA SER A 751 -18.14 -42.90 25.43
C SER A 751 -17.99 -42.31 26.83
N ILE A 752 -18.80 -41.32 27.20
CA ILE A 752 -18.70 -40.61 28.49
C ILE A 752 -19.46 -41.37 29.59
N PRO A 753 -18.82 -41.74 30.72
CA PRO A 753 -19.46 -42.46 31.84
C PRO A 753 -20.63 -41.69 32.49
N ALA A 754 -21.64 -42.41 33.00
CA ALA A 754 -22.86 -41.82 33.52
C ALA A 754 -22.65 -40.94 34.78
N ASP A 755 -21.71 -41.31 35.64
CA ASP A 755 -21.28 -40.54 36.81
C ASP A 755 -20.61 -39.22 36.39
N VAL A 756 -19.74 -39.25 35.38
CA VAL A 756 -19.11 -38.06 34.79
C VAL A 756 -20.17 -37.16 34.18
N ARG A 757 -21.10 -37.70 33.37
CA ARG A 757 -22.24 -36.94 32.82
C ARG A 757 -23.01 -36.21 33.92
N SER A 758 -23.39 -36.93 34.97
CA SER A 758 -24.11 -36.36 36.11
C SER A 758 -23.33 -35.21 36.78
N SER A 759 -21.99 -35.32 36.85
CA SER A 759 -21.12 -34.35 37.52
C SER A 759 -20.91 -33.04 36.75
N ILE A 760 -21.06 -33.05 35.41
CA ILE A 760 -20.80 -31.88 34.55
C ILE A 760 -22.05 -31.13 34.09
N CYS A 761 -23.25 -31.72 34.23
CA CYS A 761 -24.51 -31.14 33.76
C CYS A 761 -24.71 -29.67 34.22
N ASN A 762 -24.50 -29.38 35.50
CA ASN A 762 -24.62 -28.02 36.03
C ASN A 762 -23.56 -27.06 35.47
N SER A 763 -22.33 -27.55 35.29
CA SER A 763 -21.24 -26.75 34.70
C SER A 763 -21.54 -26.40 33.24
N LEU A 764 -22.09 -27.33 32.45
CA LEU A 764 -22.49 -27.06 31.07
C LEU A 764 -23.63 -26.03 30.99
N LYS A 765 -24.65 -26.13 31.86
CA LYS A 765 -25.74 -25.13 31.95
C LYS A 765 -25.24 -23.74 32.35
N ARG A 766 -24.23 -23.68 33.22
CA ARG A 766 -23.55 -22.41 33.55
C ARG A 766 -22.82 -21.87 32.32
N LEU A 767 -21.98 -22.69 31.68
CA LEU A 767 -21.19 -22.27 30.52
C LEU A 767 -22.03 -21.92 29.28
N SER A 768 -23.26 -22.45 29.16
CA SER A 768 -24.21 -22.07 28.10
C SER A 768 -24.90 -20.73 28.34
N SER A 769 -24.84 -20.17 29.56
CA SER A 769 -25.48 -18.92 29.94
C SER A 769 -24.49 -17.78 30.26
N VAL A 770 -23.23 -18.08 30.55
CA VAL A 770 -22.20 -17.06 30.82
C VAL A 770 -21.89 -16.26 29.56
N THR A 771 -22.12 -14.95 29.63
CA THR A 771 -21.73 -14.03 28.55
C THR A 771 -20.23 -13.76 28.66
N PRO A 772 -19.45 -13.79 27.57
CA PRO A 772 -18.03 -13.46 27.63
C PRO A 772 -17.84 -12.04 28.19
N GLU A 773 -17.07 -11.89 29.26
CA GLU A 773 -16.72 -10.56 29.76
C GLU A 773 -15.82 -9.86 28.74
N GLY A 774 -16.22 -8.65 28.32
CA GLY A 774 -15.37 -7.79 27.50
C GLY A 774 -14.20 -7.28 28.34
N GLY A 775 -13.02 -7.85 28.13
CA GLY A 775 -11.81 -7.44 28.85
C GLY A 775 -11.51 -5.94 28.66
N PHE A 776 -11.12 -5.27 29.75
CA PHE A 776 -10.70 -3.87 29.74
C PHE A 776 -9.30 -3.77 29.10
N GLY A 777 -9.21 -3.09 27.96
CA GLY A 777 -7.93 -2.63 27.39
C GLY A 777 -7.11 -3.66 26.63
N GLY A 778 -7.54 -4.02 25.40
CA GLY A 778 -6.71 -4.24 24.20
C GLY A 778 -5.50 -5.20 24.17
N TRP A 779 -4.98 -5.67 25.31
CA TRP A 779 -3.76 -6.48 25.40
C TRP A 779 -4.05 -7.95 25.78
N THR A 780 -5.23 -8.25 26.34
CA THR A 780 -5.68 -9.60 26.72
C THR A 780 -7.09 -9.91 26.18
N GLY A 781 -7.43 -9.34 25.03
CA GLY A 781 -8.81 -9.23 24.52
C GLY A 781 -9.41 -10.54 23.98
N MET A 782 -10.62 -10.83 24.48
CA MET A 782 -11.57 -11.91 24.15
C MET A 782 -11.27 -13.28 24.79
N ARG A 783 -11.90 -13.57 25.94
CA ARG A 783 -12.21 -14.97 26.29
C ARG A 783 -13.14 -15.51 25.19
N SER A 784 -12.82 -16.64 24.56
CA SER A 784 -13.75 -17.24 23.58
C SER A 784 -15.11 -17.58 24.18
N ASP A 785 -16.11 -17.56 23.31
CA ASP A 785 -17.50 -17.81 23.66
C ASP A 785 -17.78 -19.31 23.78
N THR A 786 -17.72 -19.82 25.00
CA THR A 786 -17.97 -21.23 25.34
C THR A 786 -19.42 -21.66 25.15
N ARG A 787 -20.37 -20.73 25.04
CA ARG A 787 -21.81 -21.06 25.07
C ARG A 787 -22.22 -22.01 23.94
N GLY A 788 -21.67 -21.80 22.74
CA GLY A 788 -21.89 -22.69 21.61
C GLY A 788 -21.40 -24.11 21.89
N ALA A 789 -20.15 -24.27 22.32
CA ALA A 789 -19.56 -25.57 22.63
C ALA A 789 -20.24 -26.27 23.81
N ALA A 790 -20.62 -25.53 24.86
CA ALA A 790 -21.36 -26.07 26.00
C ALA A 790 -22.76 -26.54 25.59
N ALA A 791 -23.44 -25.82 24.70
CA ALA A 791 -24.74 -26.23 24.18
C ALA A 791 -24.64 -27.48 23.29
N LEU A 792 -23.59 -27.61 22.47
CA LEU A 792 -23.29 -28.85 21.74
C LEU A 792 -23.15 -30.04 22.68
N ALA A 793 -22.31 -29.90 23.71
CA ALA A 793 -22.11 -30.95 24.71
C ALA A 793 -23.40 -31.28 25.47
N THR A 794 -24.21 -30.27 25.80
CA THR A 794 -25.50 -30.44 26.48
C THR A 794 -26.47 -31.23 25.60
N SER A 795 -26.63 -30.84 24.33
CA SER A 795 -27.52 -31.53 23.38
C SER A 795 -27.09 -32.97 23.12
N ALA A 796 -25.79 -33.26 23.07
CA ALA A 796 -25.27 -34.59 22.80
C ALA A 796 -25.39 -35.52 24.03
N LEU A 797 -25.10 -35.02 25.22
CA LEU A 797 -25.09 -35.83 26.46
C LEU A 797 -26.47 -35.93 27.13
N PHE A 798 -27.30 -34.90 26.99
CA PHE A 798 -28.61 -34.77 27.64
C PHE A 798 -29.70 -34.38 26.62
N PRO A 799 -30.01 -35.22 25.62
CA PRO A 799 -30.96 -34.87 24.56
C PRO A 799 -32.35 -34.51 25.07
N GLY A 800 -32.78 -35.05 26.21
CA GLY A 800 -34.07 -34.70 26.84
C GLY A 800 -34.08 -33.37 27.61
N GLU A 801 -32.92 -32.75 27.82
CA GLU A 801 -32.80 -31.45 28.50
C GLU A 801 -32.61 -30.28 27.54
N PHE A 802 -32.38 -30.55 26.25
CA PHE A 802 -32.25 -29.52 25.22
C PHE A 802 -33.59 -29.30 24.52
N SER A 803 -34.10 -28.07 24.58
CA SER A 803 -35.42 -27.70 24.08
C SER A 803 -35.35 -26.84 22.80
N ASP A 804 -36.48 -26.72 22.09
CA ASP A 804 -36.63 -25.77 20.98
C ASP A 804 -36.37 -24.31 21.42
N THR A 805 -36.56 -24.01 22.71
CA THR A 805 -36.26 -22.67 23.27
C THR A 805 -34.76 -22.44 23.34
N ASP A 806 -33.99 -23.46 23.71
CA ASP A 806 -32.53 -23.39 23.74
C ASP A 806 -31.97 -23.25 22.32
N LEU A 807 -32.52 -24.01 21.37
CA LEU A 807 -32.17 -23.88 19.95
C LEU A 807 -32.46 -22.46 19.43
N ALA A 808 -33.62 -21.89 19.76
CA ALA A 808 -33.98 -20.53 19.38
C ALA A 808 -33.02 -19.48 19.97
N GLN A 809 -32.56 -19.66 21.21
CA GLN A 809 -31.57 -18.78 21.83
C GLN A 809 -30.21 -18.86 21.12
N LEU A 810 -29.78 -20.05 20.69
CA LEU A 810 -28.54 -20.20 19.94
C LEU A 810 -28.59 -19.49 18.58
N VAL A 811 -29.71 -19.61 17.87
CA VAL A 811 -29.93 -18.96 16.56
C VAL A 811 -29.91 -17.43 16.66
N GLN A 812 -30.34 -16.87 17.80
CA GLN A 812 -30.28 -15.41 18.07
C GLN A 812 -28.94 -14.95 18.66
N GLY A 813 -28.03 -15.89 18.97
CA GLY A 813 -26.79 -15.64 19.68
C GLY A 813 -25.62 -15.17 18.80
N SER A 814 -24.41 -15.30 19.34
CA SER A 814 -23.16 -15.03 18.63
C SER A 814 -22.95 -15.99 17.44
N ALA A 815 -22.00 -15.68 16.56
CA ALA A 815 -21.63 -16.58 15.47
C ALA A 815 -21.25 -18.00 15.94
N SER A 816 -20.59 -18.13 17.11
CA SER A 816 -20.27 -19.44 17.71
C SER A 816 -21.53 -20.20 18.12
N GLN A 817 -22.51 -19.50 18.72
CA GLN A 817 -23.79 -20.11 19.11
C GLN A 817 -24.61 -20.52 17.88
N ARG A 818 -24.65 -19.70 16.82
CA ARG A 818 -25.33 -20.03 15.57
C ARG A 818 -24.67 -21.20 14.85
N ALA A 819 -23.34 -21.29 14.84
CA ALA A 819 -22.63 -22.46 14.32
C ALA A 819 -22.92 -23.73 15.12
N ALA A 820 -23.04 -23.62 16.46
CA ALA A 820 -23.47 -24.74 17.30
C ALA A 820 -24.91 -25.17 17.01
N ALA A 821 -25.83 -24.23 16.79
CA ALA A 821 -27.21 -24.53 16.37
C ALA A 821 -27.22 -25.33 15.05
N VAL A 822 -26.43 -24.90 14.05
CA VAL A 822 -26.27 -25.63 12.78
C VAL A 822 -25.81 -27.07 13.03
N GLN A 823 -24.80 -27.26 13.88
CA GLN A 823 -24.25 -28.59 14.17
C GLN A 823 -25.25 -29.49 14.92
N ILE A 824 -26.04 -28.96 15.84
CA ILE A 824 -27.12 -29.70 16.53
C ILE A 824 -28.17 -30.15 15.52
N ILE A 825 -28.71 -29.21 14.73
CA ILE A 825 -29.71 -29.48 13.68
C ILE A 825 -29.16 -30.53 12.71
N GLY A 826 -27.93 -30.30 12.24
CA GLY A 826 -27.27 -31.15 11.26
C GLY A 826 -27.06 -32.58 11.75
N THR A 827 -26.85 -32.78 13.05
CA THR A 827 -26.64 -34.10 13.67
C THR A 827 -27.96 -34.83 13.97
N GLN A 828 -29.03 -34.10 14.33
CA GLN A 828 -30.35 -34.67 14.59
C GLN A 828 -31.06 -35.15 13.31
N GLU A 829 -30.73 -34.56 12.15
CA GLU A 829 -31.24 -34.95 10.83
C GLU A 829 -32.78 -34.89 10.70
N GLU A 830 -33.43 -34.01 11.48
CA GLU A 830 -34.88 -33.80 11.42
C GLU A 830 -35.27 -32.86 10.26
N THR A 831 -36.11 -33.34 9.35
CA THR A 831 -36.44 -32.62 8.10
C THR A 831 -37.27 -31.34 8.30
N ASN A 832 -37.96 -31.20 9.43
CA ASN A 832 -38.64 -29.97 9.87
C ASN A 832 -37.66 -28.79 10.04
N HIS A 833 -36.38 -29.05 10.33
CA HIS A 833 -35.36 -28.01 10.52
C HIS A 833 -34.68 -27.54 9.23
N LEU A 834 -35.00 -28.11 8.06
CA LEU A 834 -34.38 -27.72 6.79
C LEU A 834 -34.53 -26.21 6.49
N ALA A 835 -35.67 -25.62 6.82
CA ALA A 835 -35.90 -24.18 6.64
C ALA A 835 -34.97 -23.32 7.53
N LEU A 836 -34.76 -23.74 8.77
CA LEU A 836 -33.85 -23.08 9.71
C LEU A 836 -32.39 -23.22 9.26
N LEU A 837 -32.00 -24.41 8.78
CA LEU A 837 -30.67 -24.67 8.22
C LEU A 837 -30.41 -23.84 6.95
N SER A 838 -31.42 -23.68 6.08
CA SER A 838 -31.36 -22.81 4.90
C SER A 838 -31.19 -21.33 5.25
N MET A 839 -31.84 -20.86 6.32
CA MET A 839 -31.62 -19.51 6.83
C MET A 839 -30.19 -19.32 7.37
N LEU A 840 -29.68 -20.27 8.16
CA LEU A 840 -28.32 -20.25 8.70
C LEU A 840 -27.25 -20.43 7.62
N ALA A 841 -27.57 -21.09 6.51
CA ALA A 841 -26.72 -21.13 5.32
C ALA A 841 -26.49 -19.75 4.71
N ASN A 842 -27.38 -18.77 4.94
CA ASN A 842 -27.26 -17.40 4.46
C ASN A 842 -26.77 -16.41 5.53
N ASP A 843 -26.15 -16.90 6.60
CA ASP A 843 -25.63 -16.07 7.70
C ASP A 843 -24.52 -15.10 7.23
N ASP A 844 -24.40 -13.94 7.87
CA ASP A 844 -23.32 -12.98 7.60
C ASP A 844 -21.93 -13.55 7.96
N ASP A 845 -21.86 -14.43 8.97
CA ASP A 845 -20.62 -15.05 9.43
C ASP A 845 -20.25 -16.28 8.59
N VAL A 846 -19.03 -16.27 8.03
CA VAL A 846 -18.53 -17.35 7.17
C VAL A 846 -18.41 -18.69 7.90
N ASN A 847 -18.12 -18.71 9.20
CA ASN A 847 -17.98 -19.96 9.94
C ASN A 847 -19.33 -20.64 10.16
N VAL A 848 -20.41 -19.87 10.36
CA VAL A 848 -21.78 -20.40 10.40
C VAL A 848 -22.13 -21.02 9.05
N ARG A 849 -21.94 -20.29 7.95
CA ARG A 849 -22.17 -20.82 6.59
C ARG A 849 -21.33 -22.05 6.27
N ARG A 850 -20.05 -22.06 6.68
CA ARG A 850 -19.15 -23.20 6.50
C ARG A 850 -19.66 -24.44 7.22
N THR A 851 -20.10 -24.26 8.47
CA THR A 851 -20.70 -25.34 9.26
C THR A 851 -21.98 -25.84 8.60
N ALA A 852 -22.81 -24.92 8.06
CA ALA A 852 -24.04 -25.27 7.37
C ALA A 852 -23.75 -26.07 6.10
N ALA A 853 -22.76 -25.67 5.31
CA ALA A 853 -22.32 -26.38 4.10
C ALA A 853 -21.88 -27.81 4.40
N HIS A 854 -21.07 -28.01 5.45
CA HIS A 854 -20.63 -29.34 5.87
C HIS A 854 -21.81 -30.25 6.25
N PHE A 855 -22.72 -29.78 7.11
CA PHE A 855 -23.87 -30.60 7.54
C PHE A 855 -24.92 -30.79 6.44
N LEU A 856 -25.14 -29.80 5.58
CA LEU A 856 -25.97 -29.95 4.38
C LEU A 856 -25.38 -31.00 3.42
N ALA A 857 -24.05 -31.01 3.23
CA ALA A 857 -23.38 -32.03 2.42
C ALA A 857 -23.58 -33.44 3.00
N ARG A 858 -23.50 -33.60 4.34
CA ARG A 858 -23.84 -34.86 5.02
C ARG A 858 -25.30 -35.26 4.82
N TRP A 859 -26.24 -34.32 4.91
CA TRP A 859 -27.65 -34.56 4.63
C TRP A 859 -27.87 -35.03 3.20
N VAL A 860 -27.19 -34.41 2.23
CA VAL A 860 -27.22 -34.85 0.82
C VAL A 860 -26.73 -36.28 0.70
N LEU A 861 -25.55 -36.60 1.25
CA LEU A 861 -24.95 -37.94 1.18
C LEU A 861 -25.84 -39.05 1.77
N ARG A 862 -26.56 -38.75 2.86
CA ARG A 862 -27.50 -39.65 3.56
C ARG A 862 -28.93 -39.62 3.01
N GLY A 863 -29.25 -38.71 2.08
CA GLY A 863 -30.60 -38.56 1.52
C GLY A 863 -31.61 -37.86 2.44
N VAL A 864 -31.15 -37.14 3.46
CA VAL A 864 -32.00 -36.35 4.39
C VAL A 864 -32.50 -35.09 3.69
N GLY A 865 -33.79 -34.82 3.75
CA GLY A 865 -34.42 -33.65 3.11
C GLY A 865 -34.55 -33.72 1.59
N SER A 866 -34.16 -34.85 0.97
CA SER A 866 -34.28 -35.13 -0.47
C SER A 866 -33.74 -33.99 -1.35
N ASN A 867 -34.47 -33.58 -2.39
CA ASN A 867 -34.05 -32.49 -3.29
C ASN A 867 -33.89 -31.14 -2.56
N GLY A 868 -34.52 -30.94 -1.39
CA GLY A 868 -34.44 -29.67 -0.67
C GLY A 868 -33.04 -29.38 -0.14
N SER A 869 -32.35 -30.37 0.42
CA SER A 869 -30.98 -30.21 0.91
C SER A 869 -29.98 -29.99 -0.23
N VAL A 870 -30.19 -30.66 -1.37
CA VAL A 870 -29.41 -30.47 -2.61
C VAL A 870 -29.52 -29.02 -3.10
N GLU A 871 -30.73 -28.48 -3.23
CA GLU A 871 -30.94 -27.12 -3.74
C GLU A 871 -30.37 -26.05 -2.79
N VAL A 872 -30.54 -26.21 -1.47
CA VAL A 872 -29.97 -25.28 -0.49
C VAL A 872 -28.45 -25.30 -0.55
N LEU A 873 -27.82 -26.47 -0.61
CA LEU A 873 -26.36 -26.60 -0.69
C LEU A 873 -25.82 -26.03 -2.01
N LYS A 874 -26.50 -26.31 -3.13
CA LYS A 874 -26.14 -25.78 -4.44
C LYS A 874 -26.17 -24.25 -4.44
N HIS A 875 -27.28 -23.66 -3.98
CA HIS A 875 -27.41 -22.20 -3.88
C HIS A 875 -26.34 -21.58 -2.98
N LEU A 876 -26.03 -22.23 -1.85
CA LEU A 876 -24.99 -21.80 -0.93
C LEU A 876 -23.60 -21.79 -1.60
N ILE A 877 -23.27 -22.80 -2.39
CA ILE A 877 -21.97 -22.90 -3.07
C ILE A 877 -21.88 -21.92 -4.25
N GLU A 878 -22.92 -21.76 -5.06
CA GLU A 878 -22.95 -20.86 -6.21
C GLU A 878 -22.76 -19.38 -5.83
N ASN A 879 -23.19 -18.98 -4.63
CA ASN A 879 -23.16 -17.59 -4.16
C ASN A 879 -22.08 -17.32 -3.10
N SER A 880 -21.08 -18.21 -2.99
CA SER A 880 -20.04 -18.12 -1.96
C SER A 880 -18.62 -18.23 -2.52
N GLY A 881 -17.62 -17.98 -1.66
CA GLY A 881 -16.23 -18.30 -1.96
C GLY A 881 -15.88 -19.79 -1.74
N VAL A 882 -14.65 -20.16 -2.06
CA VAL A 882 -14.14 -21.55 -1.98
C VAL A 882 -14.20 -22.19 -0.61
N ARG A 883 -14.19 -21.40 0.47
CA ARG A 883 -14.23 -21.94 1.84
C ARG A 883 -15.49 -22.75 2.13
N ILE A 884 -16.60 -22.41 1.48
CA ILE A 884 -17.88 -23.10 1.61
C ILE A 884 -17.82 -24.45 0.88
N ALA A 885 -17.34 -24.45 -0.36
CA ALA A 885 -17.12 -25.68 -1.13
C ALA A 885 -16.13 -26.63 -0.45
N THR A 886 -15.06 -26.09 0.15
CA THR A 886 -14.08 -26.85 0.94
C THR A 886 -14.76 -27.62 2.06
N ALA A 887 -15.59 -26.95 2.87
CA ALA A 887 -16.27 -27.60 3.99
C ALA A 887 -17.34 -28.61 3.58
N ALA A 888 -18.02 -28.37 2.45
CA ALA A 888 -18.90 -29.36 1.86
C ALA A 888 -18.13 -30.60 1.39
N SER A 889 -16.93 -30.42 0.82
CA SER A 889 -16.09 -31.54 0.36
C SER A 889 -15.53 -32.39 1.50
N ASP A 890 -15.33 -31.83 2.70
CA ASP A 890 -14.87 -32.58 3.86
C ASP A 890 -15.84 -33.73 4.24
N ALA A 891 -17.14 -33.57 3.95
CA ALA A 891 -18.14 -34.62 4.18
C ALA A 891 -17.91 -35.88 3.32
N LEU A 892 -17.13 -35.80 2.23
CA LEU A 892 -16.83 -36.95 1.37
C LEU A 892 -15.96 -38.01 2.08
N THR A 893 -15.18 -37.64 3.10
CA THR A 893 -14.37 -38.62 3.86
C THR A 893 -15.02 -39.14 5.13
N ASP A 894 -16.07 -38.48 5.60
CA ASP A 894 -16.60 -38.72 6.94
C ASP A 894 -17.65 -39.83 7.01
N LEU A 895 -18.00 -40.46 5.88
CA LEU A 895 -19.14 -41.37 5.79
C LEU A 895 -18.81 -42.68 5.07
N ASP A 896 -19.06 -43.79 5.77
CA ASP A 896 -19.09 -45.15 5.24
C ASP A 896 -20.30 -45.38 4.30
N ASP A 897 -21.37 -44.60 4.48
CA ASP A 897 -22.65 -44.80 3.77
C ASP A 897 -22.96 -43.61 2.85
N ARG A 898 -22.68 -43.76 1.55
CA ARG A 898 -22.66 -42.68 0.55
C ARG A 898 -23.74 -42.86 -0.53
N HIS A 899 -25.01 -42.83 -0.13
CA HIS A 899 -26.14 -43.09 -1.02
C HIS A 899 -26.26 -42.11 -2.22
N ASN A 900 -25.95 -40.82 -2.02
CA ASN A 900 -26.06 -39.79 -3.06
C ASN A 900 -24.73 -39.08 -3.38
N ILE A 901 -23.61 -39.82 -3.42
CA ILE A 901 -22.29 -39.24 -3.68
C ILE A 901 -22.21 -38.46 -5.00
N ALA A 902 -22.87 -38.96 -6.05
CA ALA A 902 -22.89 -38.33 -7.37
C ALA A 902 -23.48 -36.92 -7.33
N ALA A 903 -24.54 -36.70 -6.53
CA ALA A 903 -25.17 -35.38 -6.39
C ALA A 903 -24.23 -34.37 -5.74
N LEU A 904 -23.49 -34.78 -4.70
CA LEU A 904 -22.52 -33.90 -4.05
C LEU A 904 -21.31 -33.60 -4.96
N ILE A 905 -20.81 -34.62 -5.67
CA ILE A 905 -19.73 -34.44 -6.66
C ILE A 905 -20.18 -33.45 -7.74
N ASP A 906 -21.39 -33.58 -8.27
CA ASP A 906 -21.91 -32.68 -9.30
C ASP A 906 -22.04 -31.23 -8.81
N ILE A 907 -22.40 -31.01 -7.54
CA ILE A 907 -22.41 -29.67 -6.94
C ILE A 907 -20.99 -29.08 -6.85
N LEU A 908 -19.99 -29.90 -6.56
CA LEU A 908 -18.61 -29.45 -6.31
C LEU A 908 -17.71 -29.46 -7.57
N ARG A 909 -18.19 -30.03 -8.68
CA ARG A 909 -17.39 -30.37 -9.88
C ARG A 909 -16.61 -29.18 -10.45
N ASP A 910 -17.23 -28.01 -10.50
CA ASP A 910 -16.65 -26.79 -11.09
C ASP A 910 -15.91 -25.91 -10.05
N SER A 911 -15.60 -26.46 -8.87
CA SER A 911 -14.92 -25.70 -7.82
C SER A 911 -13.51 -25.24 -8.26
N PRO A 912 -13.18 -23.94 -8.10
CA PRO A 912 -11.84 -23.45 -8.39
C PRO A 912 -10.80 -23.88 -7.34
N SER A 913 -11.23 -24.46 -6.21
CA SER A 913 -10.34 -25.00 -5.18
C SER A 913 -9.66 -26.29 -5.62
N SER A 914 -8.32 -26.29 -5.57
CA SER A 914 -7.48 -27.46 -5.80
C SER A 914 -7.74 -28.57 -4.80
N TYR A 915 -7.97 -28.21 -3.53
CA TYR A 915 -8.31 -29.14 -2.46
C TYR A 915 -9.64 -29.85 -2.75
N VAL A 916 -10.68 -29.10 -3.12
CA VAL A 916 -12.00 -29.69 -3.47
C VAL A 916 -11.87 -30.64 -4.66
N ARG A 917 -11.13 -30.25 -5.72
CA ARG A 917 -10.92 -31.13 -6.88
C ARG A 917 -10.22 -32.43 -6.50
N LYS A 918 -9.20 -32.37 -5.64
CA LYS A 918 -8.50 -33.56 -5.14
C LYS A 918 -9.46 -34.50 -4.39
N ARG A 919 -10.27 -33.96 -3.48
CA ARG A 919 -11.28 -34.73 -2.72
C ARG A 919 -12.32 -35.40 -3.62
N ILE A 920 -12.73 -34.74 -4.69
CA ILE A 920 -13.62 -35.35 -5.70
C ILE A 920 -12.94 -36.54 -6.38
N ILE A 921 -11.68 -36.39 -6.82
CA ILE A 921 -10.94 -37.47 -7.47
C ILE A 921 -10.76 -38.66 -6.52
N GLU A 922 -10.38 -38.42 -5.27
CA GLU A 922 -10.28 -39.47 -4.24
C GLU A 922 -11.62 -40.18 -4.02
N ALA A 923 -12.73 -39.43 -4.00
CA ALA A 923 -14.07 -39.97 -3.85
C ALA A 923 -14.59 -40.72 -5.10
N GLU A 924 -14.15 -40.36 -6.30
CA GLU A 924 -14.45 -41.09 -7.55
C GLU A 924 -13.63 -42.37 -7.70
N GLN A 925 -12.47 -42.46 -7.03
CA GLN A 925 -11.57 -43.63 -7.04
C GLN A 925 -11.90 -44.67 -5.97
N ALA A 926 -12.49 -44.25 -4.85
CA ALA A 926 -12.96 -45.09 -3.75
C ALA A 926 -14.33 -45.72 -4.07
#